data_AF-A0A9C8W0M2-F1
#
_entry.id   AF-A0A9C8W0M2-F1
#
_cell.length_a   1.000
_cell.length_b   1.000
_cell.length_c   1.000
_cell.angle_alpha   90.00
_cell.angle_beta   90.00
_cell.angle_gamma   90.00
#
_symmetry.space_group_name_H-M   'P 1'
#
loop_
_entity.id
_entity.type
_entity.pdbx_description
1 polymer ?
#
loop_
_entity_poly.entity_id
_entity_poly.type
_entity_poly.pdbx_seq_one_letter_code
_entity_poly.pdbx_strand_id
1 'polypeptide(L)'
;MAAVQDRWTLMDQQGNELKRFRITAELETASSLHIGASETVEHDLIKNDDGTPVQINALITGAGGLPIIPGSTIKGRFLARLRERGVDSALLETLFGKGHDRETEDQGRGGRAEFHDAPLCHRLSGARHFPYWRPERQIWVKAQTAVDRHRGTALRRSLRYTEMVPPGVRFRLTITGCMTDAEADVLFALLEDLGDPRQACSFGGAGADGNGTMRLFGRPEVYCLDRSGILGWLASFEKGGNGGMAMTAAALLQADTVQRRADKVRQAWQPPDVGPRLHVELRFSGPFLVNDPSRNTPDITQAPDMVPLVDEDGNPMLPASSFRGALRAQAERIIRTLGGRCCDTSSPCRPLGSSDKVGELCLACQVFGAPGWGTTLHIQGFTCTSVFRREQEQTFVAIDRFHGGCKEGALYTIRHAESPRFEGHLVIDPRMPAWGRGLLALVFRDLREGDITFGLGAGKGYGVVDAAVVQDMAELEPYVEAFREQCRQHQGMADCHSAPSPQPLRDHDLAEIPPAEEAPGETFLNPYHFVPIREPDTGSWLARDELDSSCCHSHGFYRQQVDDRPLYHGRLTCLLETETPLFIGATGDSSVPSRIENYRLGNRIAIPAASLRGMLSSLAEAASNSAMRVLHQGILSYRKKAKNALREIGMIVLRDGKRFILPLVPLMEVTKLRHAYTDPAMKHFLDDKNSWSPRCNRVYYLGRDGNQIPAETRGAGMRPGILRLLGREGRHDALQNKKHEYFIEIPERYVDQDHCFDYRMFIRDRARNGTLVPISPVAWERYHCLAEERTLSQKNDPELREDKACASLKWLPFHPKGRVRERDPENDVCHLSLRHGDLVFYAEQNRVVSEISFSAIWRSRVETSDSYQAVTVDCFVPKELRPFNRDRRAISPAELLFGFVELDESEHSTEKSRYEQMAFAGKVRLSAGLPVEDVEDSALLEPKPIVLKALSSPKPPSPPFYFVMRDGSGAYIAKKDLSPDRHRIKGRKHYLHGLRQRGNPDRVQSLDRYGHATETAANPPWETCHPEERPQIKVRVQPVRRKTKFFFHLDFSNLSRWELGLLCYVLRPTACFRHKLGMGKPLGLGSVRIDIASLQLIDRVRRYGTDDLTAGRYNMGGHFNASCLDLLPQQDSPAPDDSGAAPDPGTLRQDFVKTMDETVFRALDLLGNPAHVQRPVHYPQVREMDIEDQTFLWFVDNDKQWKDALQPLTSSSTQLPPLTRRNKR
;
A
#
# COMPACT_ATOMS: atom_id res chain seq x y z
N MET A 1 48.94 56.45 -37.27
CA MET A 1 48.44 55.06 -37.37
C MET A 1 49.43 54.07 -38.02
N ALA A 2 50.22 54.44 -39.03
CA ALA A 2 51.22 53.53 -39.62
C ALA A 2 52.28 53.01 -38.62
N ALA A 3 52.75 53.85 -37.68
CA ALA A 3 53.67 53.45 -36.60
C ALA A 3 53.02 52.57 -35.49
N VAL A 4 51.71 52.35 -35.56
CA VAL A 4 50.93 51.53 -34.61
C VAL A 4 50.54 50.20 -35.28
N GLN A 5 50.62 50.06 -36.61
CA GLN A 5 50.22 48.84 -37.32
C GLN A 5 51.13 47.63 -37.01
N ASP A 6 52.43 47.82 -36.75
CA ASP A 6 53.38 46.71 -36.52
C ASP A 6 53.45 46.21 -35.07
N ARG A 7 52.88 46.93 -34.10
CA ARG A 7 52.94 46.56 -32.66
C ARG A 7 51.78 45.72 -32.13
N TRP A 8 50.76 45.44 -32.95
CA TRP A 8 49.49 44.87 -32.48
C TRP A 8 49.18 43.46 -33.00
N THR A 9 50.17 42.76 -33.57
CA THR A 9 50.02 41.32 -33.80
C THR A 9 50.15 40.65 -32.44
N LEU A 10 49.02 40.33 -31.81
CA LEU A 10 48.98 39.51 -30.61
C LEU A 10 49.45 38.11 -31.02
N MET A 11 50.75 37.86 -30.88
CA MET A 11 51.32 36.54 -31.06
C MET A 11 51.35 35.82 -29.71
N ASP A 12 51.17 34.51 -29.71
CA ASP A 12 51.53 33.72 -28.53
C ASP A 12 53.06 33.64 -28.37
N GLN A 13 53.53 32.99 -27.30
CA GLN A 13 54.95 32.81 -27.01
C GLN A 13 55.70 31.97 -28.09
N GLN A 14 54.97 31.33 -29.00
CA GLN A 14 55.50 30.49 -30.09
C GLN A 14 55.39 31.19 -31.46
N GLY A 15 54.90 32.42 -31.53
CA GLY A 15 54.78 33.21 -32.75
C GLY A 15 53.50 32.96 -33.56
N ASN A 16 52.49 32.29 -32.98
CA ASN A 16 51.20 32.07 -33.64
C ASN A 16 50.25 33.26 -33.44
N GLU A 17 49.50 33.62 -34.48
CA GLU A 17 48.52 34.72 -34.42
C GLU A 17 47.33 34.38 -33.50
N LEU A 18 47.06 35.26 -32.54
CA LEU A 18 45.88 35.21 -31.68
C LEU A 18 44.72 35.98 -32.31
N LYS A 19 43.55 35.35 -32.32
CA LYS A 19 42.30 35.90 -32.85
C LYS A 19 41.24 35.89 -31.77
N ARG A 20 40.31 36.84 -31.82
CA ARG A 20 39.20 36.87 -30.88
C ARG A 20 38.04 36.06 -31.44
N PHE A 21 37.66 35.00 -30.74
CA PHE A 21 36.54 34.14 -31.10
C PHE A 21 35.34 34.38 -30.20
N ARG A 22 34.15 34.28 -30.77
CA ARG A 22 32.89 34.03 -30.07
C ARG A 22 32.22 32.83 -30.72
N ILE A 23 32.01 31.79 -29.93
CA ILE A 23 31.37 30.54 -30.35
C ILE A 23 30.02 30.49 -29.64
N THR A 24 28.94 30.41 -30.40
CA THR A 24 27.58 30.27 -29.88
C THR A 24 26.97 28.96 -30.37
N ALA A 25 26.31 28.24 -29.47
CA ALA A 25 25.67 26.96 -29.77
C ALA A 25 24.44 26.75 -28.88
N GLU A 26 23.54 25.86 -29.27
CA GLU A 26 22.42 25.44 -28.44
C GLU A 26 22.65 24.01 -27.92
N LEU A 27 22.57 23.83 -26.61
CA LEU A 27 22.63 22.53 -25.96
C LEU A 27 21.22 22.11 -25.55
N GLU A 28 20.74 20.99 -26.06
CA GLU A 28 19.44 20.43 -25.70
C GLU A 28 19.58 19.31 -24.67
N THR A 29 18.72 19.30 -23.66
CA THR A 29 18.63 18.20 -22.69
C THR A 29 18.11 16.93 -23.37
N ALA A 30 18.94 15.92 -23.55
CA ALA A 30 18.49 14.60 -24.01
C ALA A 30 17.86 13.76 -22.88
N SER A 31 18.10 14.15 -21.64
CA SER A 31 17.57 13.52 -20.42
C SER A 31 17.32 14.57 -19.35
N SER A 32 16.62 14.22 -18.27
CA SER A 32 16.33 15.19 -17.20
C SER A 32 17.61 15.69 -16.52
N LEU A 33 17.75 17.01 -16.35
CA LEU A 33 18.94 17.67 -15.81
C LEU A 33 18.68 18.24 -14.40
N HIS A 34 19.62 18.04 -13.48
CA HIS A 34 19.64 18.73 -12.19
C HIS A 34 21.03 19.30 -11.89
N ILE A 35 21.10 20.60 -11.67
CA ILE A 35 22.30 21.31 -11.19
C ILE A 35 21.87 22.03 -9.91
N GLY A 36 22.32 21.57 -8.75
CA GLY A 36 21.81 22.04 -7.46
C GLY A 36 22.26 23.45 -7.10
N ALA A 37 21.38 24.21 -6.42
CA ALA A 37 21.66 25.56 -5.90
C ALA A 37 22.21 25.58 -4.46
N SER A 38 22.43 24.41 -3.83
CA SER A 38 22.68 24.26 -2.38
C SER A 38 21.57 24.78 -1.46
N GLU A 39 20.41 25.08 -2.02
CA GLU A 39 19.22 25.58 -1.34
C GLU A 39 18.04 24.61 -1.50
N THR A 40 16.98 24.82 -0.72
CA THR A 40 15.71 24.10 -0.85
C THR A 40 14.57 25.05 -1.20
N VAL A 41 13.56 24.52 -1.88
CA VAL A 41 12.33 25.22 -2.26
C VAL A 41 11.10 24.41 -1.87
N GLU A 42 9.92 25.03 -1.93
CA GLU A 42 8.65 24.40 -1.58
C GLU A 42 7.73 24.27 -2.81
N HIS A 43 6.78 23.34 -2.74
CA HIS A 43 5.76 23.14 -3.76
C HIS A 43 4.37 23.01 -3.15
N ASP A 44 3.42 23.78 -3.65
CA ASP A 44 2.05 23.88 -3.09
C ASP A 44 1.34 22.51 -2.99
N LEU A 45 1.59 21.63 -3.97
CA LEU A 45 1.05 20.27 -4.02
C LEU A 45 1.84 19.21 -3.24
N ILE A 46 3.03 19.52 -2.72
CA ILE A 46 3.89 18.55 -2.03
C ILE A 46 3.94 18.90 -0.54
N LYS A 47 3.16 18.17 0.24
CA LYS A 47 3.00 18.36 1.68
C LYS A 47 3.26 17.07 2.44
N ASN A 48 3.74 17.20 3.67
CA ASN A 48 3.76 16.10 4.62
C ASN A 48 2.32 15.74 5.03
N ASP A 49 2.14 14.59 5.69
CA ASP A 49 0.84 14.12 6.18
C ASP A 49 0.14 15.09 7.15
N ASP A 50 0.88 16.02 7.75
CA ASP A 50 0.37 17.08 8.63
C ASP A 50 0.05 18.40 7.88
N GLY A 51 0.13 18.39 6.55
CA GLY A 51 -0.13 19.54 5.70
C GLY A 51 1.02 20.55 5.61
N THR A 52 2.16 20.31 6.29
CA THR A 52 3.33 21.19 6.19
C THR A 52 4.05 21.05 4.84
N PRO A 53 4.63 22.11 4.26
CA PRO A 53 5.38 22.03 3.01
C PRO A 53 6.61 21.12 3.11
N VAL A 54 6.88 20.34 2.07
CA VAL A 54 8.11 19.54 1.98
C VAL A 54 9.24 20.37 1.37
N GLN A 55 10.43 20.29 1.96
CA GLN A 55 11.64 20.91 1.41
C GLN A 55 12.18 20.09 0.23
N ILE A 56 12.31 20.73 -0.93
CA ILE A 56 12.72 20.13 -2.20
C ILE A 56 14.11 20.63 -2.55
N ASN A 57 15.03 19.75 -2.96
CA ASN A 57 16.35 20.17 -3.44
C ASN A 57 16.21 21.03 -4.70
N ALA A 58 16.59 22.30 -4.61
CA ALA A 58 16.39 23.28 -5.66
C ALA A 58 17.47 23.19 -6.74
N LEU A 59 17.09 23.46 -7.99
CA LEU A 59 18.05 23.65 -9.08
C LEU A 59 18.47 25.11 -9.20
N ILE A 60 19.65 25.34 -9.78
CA ILE A 60 20.16 26.69 -10.01
C ILE A 60 19.34 27.41 -11.08
N THR A 61 18.92 28.64 -10.78
CA THR A 61 18.13 29.48 -11.68
C THR A 61 18.82 30.81 -11.98
N GLY A 62 18.66 31.29 -13.20
CA GLY A 62 19.06 32.64 -13.59
C GLY A 62 17.94 33.67 -13.36
N ALA A 63 18.05 34.81 -14.06
CA ALA A 63 17.04 35.86 -14.01
C ALA A 63 15.64 35.34 -14.40
N GLY A 64 14.61 35.68 -13.62
CA GLY A 64 13.23 35.25 -13.86
C GLY A 64 12.90 33.82 -13.41
N GLY A 65 13.76 33.16 -12.62
CA GLY A 65 13.47 31.85 -12.01
C GLY A 65 13.55 30.66 -12.97
N LEU A 66 14.14 30.86 -14.15
CA LEU A 66 14.38 29.82 -15.16
C LEU A 66 15.71 29.10 -14.92
N PRO A 67 15.81 27.80 -15.26
CA PRO A 67 17.06 27.06 -15.20
C PRO A 67 18.20 27.74 -15.97
N ILE A 68 19.41 27.66 -15.43
CA ILE A 68 20.65 28.12 -16.07
C ILE A 68 21.74 27.06 -15.89
N ILE A 69 22.65 26.93 -16.84
CA ILE A 69 23.85 26.10 -16.66
C ILE A 69 25.03 27.03 -16.38
N PRO A 70 25.66 26.96 -15.20
CA PRO A 70 26.78 27.83 -14.89
C PRO A 70 27.96 27.62 -15.85
N GLY A 71 28.62 28.70 -16.25
CA GLY A 71 29.81 28.68 -17.09
C GLY A 71 30.93 27.84 -16.47
N SER A 72 31.03 27.83 -15.13
CA SER A 72 31.95 26.96 -14.38
C SER A 72 31.63 25.47 -14.54
N THR A 73 30.34 25.11 -14.61
CA THR A 73 29.89 23.72 -14.84
C THR A 73 30.22 23.28 -16.25
N ILE A 74 29.98 24.14 -17.25
CA ILE A 74 30.32 23.89 -18.66
C ILE A 74 31.83 23.72 -18.80
N LYS A 75 32.60 24.69 -18.30
CA LYS A 75 34.06 24.69 -18.31
C LYS A 75 34.61 23.40 -17.70
N GLY A 76 34.16 23.02 -16.51
CA GLY A 76 34.62 21.83 -15.81
C GLY A 76 34.30 20.54 -16.58
N ARG A 77 33.07 20.42 -17.12
CA ARG A 77 32.68 19.21 -17.85
C ARG A 77 33.39 19.10 -19.20
N PHE A 78 33.56 20.21 -19.92
CA PHE A 78 34.27 20.25 -21.19
C PHE A 78 35.76 19.94 -21.02
N LEU A 79 36.39 20.47 -19.97
CA LEU A 79 37.76 20.11 -19.61
C LEU A 79 37.89 18.61 -19.33
N ALA A 80 36.98 18.03 -18.53
CA ALA A 80 36.97 16.59 -18.26
C ALA A 80 36.82 15.78 -19.55
N ARG A 81 35.91 16.19 -20.45
CA ARG A 81 35.66 15.53 -21.73
C ARG A 81 36.88 15.55 -22.65
N LEU A 82 37.60 16.67 -22.75
CA LEU A 82 38.79 16.75 -23.58
C LEU A 82 39.97 15.93 -23.02
N ARG A 83 40.06 15.78 -21.68
CA ARG A 83 41.00 14.84 -21.06
C ARG A 83 40.68 13.39 -21.43
N GLU A 84 39.40 13.02 -21.45
CA GLU A 84 38.94 11.69 -21.91
C GLU A 84 39.32 11.41 -23.39
N ARG A 85 39.58 12.46 -24.19
CA ARG A 85 40.01 12.37 -25.60
C ARG A 85 41.53 12.36 -25.81
N GLY A 86 42.30 12.42 -24.72
CA GLY A 86 43.75 12.48 -24.77
C GLY A 86 44.31 13.79 -25.34
N VAL A 87 43.57 14.90 -25.23
CA VAL A 87 44.07 16.21 -25.62
C VAL A 87 45.20 16.63 -24.69
N ASP A 88 46.27 17.20 -25.27
CA ASP A 88 47.48 17.59 -24.56
C ASP A 88 47.20 18.50 -23.33
N SER A 89 47.80 18.15 -22.20
CA SER A 89 47.58 18.84 -20.92
C SER A 89 48.05 20.30 -20.95
N ALA A 90 49.14 20.62 -21.64
CA ALA A 90 49.62 22.00 -21.72
C ALA A 90 48.68 22.88 -22.56
N LEU A 91 48.10 22.33 -23.63
CA LEU A 91 47.04 22.97 -24.39
C LEU A 91 45.77 23.20 -23.55
N LEU A 92 45.35 22.19 -22.79
CA LEU A 92 44.18 22.31 -21.90
C LEU A 92 44.37 23.35 -20.80
N GLU A 93 45.55 23.42 -20.18
CA GLU A 93 45.85 24.47 -19.20
C GLU A 93 45.90 25.86 -19.84
N THR A 94 46.28 25.97 -21.10
CA THR A 94 46.28 27.26 -21.83
C THR A 94 44.86 27.71 -22.16
N LEU A 95 44.01 26.78 -22.63
CA LEU A 95 42.61 27.03 -22.97
C LEU A 95 41.73 27.28 -21.73
N PHE A 96 41.81 26.40 -20.73
CA PHE A 96 40.90 26.39 -19.56
C PHE A 96 41.54 27.06 -18.32
N GLY A 97 42.84 27.30 -18.31
CA GLY A 97 43.57 27.85 -17.17
C GLY A 97 44.03 26.77 -16.19
N LYS A 98 44.90 27.18 -15.26
CA LYS A 98 45.44 26.35 -14.17
C LYS A 98 45.05 26.97 -12.83
N GLY A 99 44.55 26.15 -11.90
CA GLY A 99 44.20 26.60 -10.54
C GLY A 99 45.44 26.90 -9.69
N HIS A 100 45.23 27.61 -8.58
CA HIS A 100 46.28 27.88 -7.60
C HIS A 100 46.70 26.58 -6.89
N ASP A 101 47.98 26.24 -6.97
CA ASP A 101 48.53 25.09 -6.27
C ASP A 101 49.22 25.56 -4.99
N ARG A 102 48.63 25.19 -3.84
CA ARG A 102 49.10 25.65 -2.52
C ARG A 102 50.41 24.97 -2.09
N GLU A 103 50.75 23.82 -2.68
CA GLU A 103 51.99 23.11 -2.35
C GLU A 103 53.18 23.63 -3.16
N THR A 104 52.94 24.15 -4.38
CA THR A 104 54.00 24.65 -5.27
C THR A 104 54.09 26.18 -5.37
N GLU A 105 53.28 26.92 -4.60
CA GLU A 105 53.13 28.39 -4.66
C GLU A 105 52.80 28.95 -6.07
N ASP A 106 52.27 28.12 -6.96
CA ASP A 106 51.84 28.55 -8.30
C ASP A 106 50.52 29.33 -8.17
N GLN A 107 50.55 30.63 -8.48
CA GLN A 107 49.40 31.51 -8.37
C GLN A 107 48.26 31.17 -9.36
N GLY A 108 48.50 30.23 -10.28
CA GLY A 108 47.55 29.84 -11.30
C GLY A 108 47.50 30.83 -12.46
N ARG A 109 46.85 30.43 -13.56
CA ARG A 109 46.68 31.24 -14.77
C ARG A 109 45.26 31.17 -15.30
N GLY A 110 44.71 32.30 -15.69
CA GLY A 110 43.43 32.37 -16.41
C GLY A 110 43.51 31.68 -17.77
N GLY A 111 42.48 30.92 -18.13
CA GLY A 111 42.40 30.30 -19.45
C GLY A 111 42.10 31.30 -20.55
N ARG A 112 42.51 31.00 -21.79
CA ARG A 112 42.20 31.80 -22.99
C ARG A 112 40.72 31.74 -23.40
N ALA A 113 40.00 30.69 -23.00
CA ALA A 113 38.58 30.52 -23.23
C ALA A 113 37.76 30.86 -21.96
N GLU A 114 36.80 31.77 -22.14
CA GLU A 114 35.82 32.21 -21.17
C GLU A 114 34.48 31.54 -21.46
N PHE A 115 33.96 30.79 -20.49
CA PHE A 115 32.70 30.07 -20.58
C PHE A 115 31.63 30.88 -19.85
N HIS A 116 30.64 31.36 -20.59
CA HIS A 116 29.51 32.12 -20.03
C HIS A 116 28.48 31.17 -19.45
N ASP A 117 27.69 31.66 -18.50
CA ASP A 117 26.48 30.95 -18.07
C ASP A 117 25.54 30.77 -19.27
N ALA A 118 25.00 29.56 -19.43
CA ALA A 118 24.11 29.25 -20.54
C ALA A 118 22.65 29.40 -20.10
N PRO A 119 21.95 30.50 -20.46
CA PRO A 119 20.54 30.68 -20.15
C PRO A 119 19.67 29.78 -21.03
N LEU A 120 18.50 29.40 -20.51
CA LEU A 120 17.46 28.73 -21.28
C LEU A 120 17.04 29.61 -22.47
N CYS A 121 17.14 29.07 -23.69
CA CYS A 121 16.76 29.75 -24.94
C CYS A 121 15.55 29.14 -25.64
N HIS A 122 15.24 27.87 -25.40
CA HIS A 122 14.06 27.20 -25.95
C HIS A 122 13.27 26.49 -24.84
N ARG A 123 11.96 26.76 -24.78
CA ARG A 123 11.02 26.17 -23.84
C ARG A 123 10.18 25.11 -24.53
N LEU A 124 9.83 24.05 -23.81
CA LEU A 124 8.81 23.11 -24.23
C LEU A 124 7.44 23.78 -24.29
N SER A 125 6.67 23.46 -25.33
CA SER A 125 5.28 23.86 -25.52
C SER A 125 4.34 22.65 -25.53
N GLY A 126 3.06 22.87 -25.25
CA GLY A 126 2.02 21.83 -25.20
C GLY A 126 1.80 21.21 -23.82
N ALA A 127 0.74 20.40 -23.69
CA ALA A 127 0.46 19.63 -22.49
C ALA A 127 1.47 18.47 -22.40
N ARG A 128 2.33 18.49 -21.37
CA ARG A 128 3.30 17.43 -21.07
C ARG A 128 2.95 16.79 -19.74
N HIS A 129 3.30 15.51 -19.59
CA HIS A 129 3.10 14.78 -18.35
C HIS A 129 4.43 14.59 -17.62
N PHE A 130 4.73 15.49 -16.68
CA PHE A 130 5.82 15.32 -15.72
C PHE A 130 5.29 15.45 -14.29
N PRO A 131 5.81 14.67 -13.33
CA PRO A 131 5.40 14.79 -11.94
C PRO A 131 5.62 16.20 -11.38
N TYR A 132 4.55 16.82 -10.88
CA TYR A 132 4.58 18.18 -10.33
C TYR A 132 5.17 19.21 -11.32
N TRP A 133 4.78 19.12 -12.60
CA TRP A 133 5.25 20.00 -13.68
C TRP A 133 4.89 21.47 -13.46
N ARG A 134 5.89 22.36 -13.60
CA ARG A 134 5.74 23.83 -13.60
C ARG A 134 6.13 24.40 -14.97
N PRO A 135 5.18 24.57 -15.91
CA PRO A 135 5.48 24.98 -17.28
C PRO A 135 6.14 26.37 -17.37
N GLU A 136 5.81 27.28 -16.47
CA GLU A 136 6.36 28.63 -16.40
C GLU A 136 7.86 28.65 -16.05
N ARG A 137 8.30 27.68 -15.24
CA ARG A 137 9.71 27.51 -14.84
C ARG A 137 10.44 26.46 -15.70
N GLN A 138 9.73 25.64 -16.46
CA GLN A 138 10.27 24.51 -17.23
C GLN A 138 10.95 23.46 -16.34
N ILE A 139 10.32 23.12 -15.22
CA ILE A 139 10.85 22.18 -14.22
C ILE A 139 9.77 21.19 -13.75
N TRP A 140 10.19 20.00 -13.35
CA TRP A 140 9.35 19.00 -12.68
C TRP A 140 10.03 18.52 -11.39
N VAL A 141 9.29 17.87 -10.50
CA VAL A 141 9.84 17.40 -9.21
C VAL A 141 9.90 15.88 -9.18
N LYS A 142 11.11 15.34 -9.05
CA LYS A 142 11.36 13.91 -8.92
C LYS A 142 11.33 13.48 -7.44
N ALA A 143 10.55 12.45 -7.12
CA ALA A 143 10.53 11.82 -5.81
C ALA A 143 11.38 10.54 -5.79
N GLN A 144 12.16 10.32 -4.73
CA GLN A 144 12.98 9.13 -4.53
C GLN A 144 12.99 8.70 -3.07
N THR A 145 12.97 7.40 -2.77
CA THR A 145 13.03 6.86 -1.41
C THR A 145 14.14 5.82 -1.31
N ALA A 146 14.89 5.79 -0.21
CA ALA A 146 15.86 4.74 0.06
C ALA A 146 15.16 3.51 0.68
N VAL A 147 15.77 2.33 0.55
CA VAL A 147 15.25 1.07 1.11
C VAL A 147 16.20 0.58 2.20
N ASP A 148 15.66 0.24 3.35
CA ASP A 148 16.36 -0.47 4.43
C ASP A 148 16.71 -1.89 3.96
N ARG A 149 18.01 -2.21 3.95
CA ARG A 149 18.52 -3.49 3.41
C ARG A 149 18.22 -4.68 4.32
N HIS A 150 18.10 -4.45 5.61
CA HIS A 150 17.88 -5.50 6.60
C HIS A 150 16.39 -5.80 6.77
N ARG A 151 15.52 -4.79 6.63
CA ARG A 151 14.06 -4.94 6.75
C ARG A 151 13.34 -5.11 5.42
N GLY A 152 13.96 -4.72 4.31
CA GLY A 152 13.36 -4.79 2.97
C GLY A 152 12.23 -3.78 2.74
N THR A 153 12.16 -2.72 3.55
CA THR A 153 11.10 -1.69 3.53
C THR A 153 11.67 -0.31 3.22
N ALA A 154 10.81 0.65 2.88
CA ALA A 154 11.24 2.03 2.71
C ALA A 154 11.92 2.55 3.99
N LEU A 155 13.09 3.18 3.86
CA LEU A 155 13.80 3.82 4.96
C LEU A 155 13.03 5.09 5.37
N ARG A 156 12.71 5.23 6.65
CA ARG A 156 11.94 6.38 7.15
C ARG A 156 12.68 7.69 6.88
N ARG A 157 11.95 8.75 6.49
CA ARG A 157 12.50 10.09 6.15
C ARG A 157 13.55 10.08 5.03
N SER A 158 13.61 9.02 4.23
CA SER A 158 14.49 8.95 3.06
C SER A 158 13.82 9.43 1.78
N LEU A 159 12.52 9.75 1.83
CA LEU A 159 11.80 10.36 0.72
C LEU A 159 12.41 11.74 0.46
N ARG A 160 13.00 11.91 -0.72
CA ARG A 160 13.65 13.11 -1.19
C ARG A 160 12.97 13.58 -2.46
N TYR A 161 12.75 14.89 -2.53
CA TYR A 161 12.23 15.57 -3.70
C TYR A 161 13.33 16.41 -4.32
N THR A 162 13.44 16.43 -5.65
CA THR A 162 14.49 17.17 -6.36
C THR A 162 13.91 17.80 -7.62
N GLU A 163 14.12 19.10 -7.80
CA GLU A 163 13.73 19.80 -9.02
C GLU A 163 14.61 19.34 -10.19
N MET A 164 13.98 19.07 -11.34
CA MET A 164 14.63 18.59 -12.55
C MET A 164 14.16 19.42 -13.76
N VAL A 165 15.06 19.75 -14.67
CA VAL A 165 14.71 20.22 -16.02
C VAL A 165 14.38 19.00 -16.87
N PRO A 166 13.27 18.98 -17.63
CA PRO A 166 12.91 17.85 -18.48
C PRO A 166 13.80 17.73 -19.73
N PRO A 167 13.75 16.59 -20.44
CA PRO A 167 14.32 16.48 -21.78
C PRO A 167 13.67 17.45 -22.79
N GLY A 168 14.43 17.90 -23.78
CA GLY A 168 14.00 18.77 -24.89
C GLY A 168 14.16 20.29 -24.64
N VAL A 169 14.56 20.71 -23.44
CA VAL A 169 14.84 22.12 -23.12
C VAL A 169 16.22 22.51 -23.68
N ARG A 170 16.35 23.70 -24.27
CA ARG A 170 17.64 24.17 -24.83
C ARG A 170 18.23 25.34 -24.08
N PHE A 171 19.55 25.31 -23.96
CA PHE A 171 20.38 26.32 -23.31
C PHE A 171 21.35 26.93 -24.33
N ARG A 172 21.48 28.25 -24.32
CA ARG A 172 22.41 28.97 -25.21
C ARG A 172 23.80 28.97 -24.61
N LEU A 173 24.68 28.14 -25.17
CA LEU A 173 26.11 28.15 -24.86
C LEU A 173 26.79 29.33 -25.56
N THR A 174 27.61 30.08 -24.83
CA THR A 174 28.51 31.10 -25.38
C THR A 174 29.92 30.91 -24.82
N ILE A 175 30.90 30.77 -25.70
CA ILE A 175 32.33 30.72 -25.35
C ILE A 175 33.01 31.90 -26.05
N THR A 176 33.76 32.71 -25.31
CA THR A 176 34.57 33.80 -25.88
C THR A 176 36.02 33.62 -25.52
N GLY A 177 36.94 34.10 -26.34
CA GLY A 177 38.36 33.99 -25.99
C GLY A 177 39.29 34.60 -27.01
N CYS A 178 40.51 34.86 -26.58
CA CYS A 178 41.62 35.22 -27.47
C CYS A 178 42.47 33.97 -27.67
N MET A 179 42.32 33.31 -28.81
CA MET A 179 42.83 31.96 -29.06
C MET A 179 43.54 31.89 -30.41
N THR A 180 44.44 30.94 -30.57
CA THR A 180 44.96 30.55 -31.89
C THR A 180 43.90 29.75 -32.66
N ASP A 181 44.10 29.56 -33.98
CA ASP A 181 43.20 28.71 -34.77
C ASP A 181 43.18 27.26 -34.26
N ALA A 182 44.33 26.71 -33.85
CA ALA A 182 44.43 25.36 -33.31
C ALA A 182 43.68 25.21 -31.98
N GLU A 183 43.77 26.21 -31.10
CA GLU A 183 43.04 26.27 -29.83
C GLU A 183 41.52 26.32 -30.05
N ALA A 184 41.05 27.14 -31.01
CA ALA A 184 39.64 27.22 -31.37
C ALA A 184 39.12 25.92 -32.01
N ASP A 185 39.95 25.24 -32.81
CA ASP A 185 39.59 23.97 -33.47
C ASP A 185 39.29 22.86 -32.46
N VAL A 186 39.97 22.84 -31.30
CA VAL A 186 39.64 21.90 -30.21
C VAL A 186 38.23 22.13 -29.67
N LEU A 187 37.79 23.39 -29.55
CA LEU A 187 36.44 23.71 -29.11
C LEU A 187 35.40 23.38 -30.17
N PHE A 188 35.70 23.59 -31.47
CA PHE A 188 34.80 23.16 -32.55
C PHE A 188 34.62 21.65 -32.56
N ALA A 189 35.73 20.90 -32.47
CA ALA A 189 35.73 19.45 -32.35
C ALA A 189 34.90 18.95 -31.17
N LEU A 190 34.98 19.63 -30.02
CA LEU A 190 34.21 19.30 -28.83
C LEU A 190 32.70 19.50 -29.02
N LEU A 191 32.29 20.59 -29.65
CA LEU A 191 30.88 20.84 -29.90
C LEU A 191 30.30 19.85 -30.91
N GLU A 192 31.03 19.59 -31.99
CA GLU A 192 30.65 18.57 -32.99
C GLU A 192 30.60 17.15 -32.39
N ASP A 193 31.45 16.84 -31.40
CA ASP A 193 31.41 15.58 -30.66
C ASP A 193 30.12 15.39 -29.86
N LEU A 194 29.54 16.47 -29.33
CA LEU A 194 28.24 16.47 -28.64
C LEU A 194 27.05 16.24 -29.59
N GLY A 195 27.28 16.30 -30.90
CA GLY A 195 26.27 15.99 -31.92
C GLY A 195 26.08 14.48 -32.15
N ASP A 196 27.01 13.62 -31.72
CA ASP A 196 26.85 12.16 -31.83
C ASP A 196 26.07 11.61 -30.63
N PRO A 197 24.87 11.03 -30.81
CA PRO A 197 24.07 10.46 -29.72
C PRO A 197 24.78 9.36 -28.92
N ARG A 198 25.79 8.71 -29.51
CA ARG A 198 26.62 7.69 -28.83
C ARG A 198 27.67 8.31 -27.90
N GLN A 199 27.92 9.61 -28.03
CA GLN A 199 28.99 10.35 -27.37
C GLN A 199 28.41 11.42 -26.42
N ALA A 200 27.23 11.14 -25.88
CA ALA A 200 26.45 12.08 -25.10
C ALA A 200 27.17 12.49 -23.80
N CYS A 201 27.11 13.78 -23.47
CA CYS A 201 27.83 14.35 -22.33
C CYS A 201 26.86 14.78 -21.24
N SER A 202 26.99 14.23 -20.04
CA SER A 202 26.12 14.57 -18.91
C SER A 202 26.64 15.75 -18.11
N PHE A 203 25.71 16.63 -17.72
CA PHE A 203 25.92 17.79 -16.87
C PHE A 203 25.20 17.58 -15.53
N GLY A 204 25.73 18.19 -14.46
CA GLY A 204 25.06 18.19 -13.15
C GLY A 204 25.11 16.86 -12.39
N GLY A 205 24.17 16.70 -11.46
CA GLY A 205 24.14 15.58 -10.51
C GLY A 205 23.61 14.27 -11.11
N ALA A 206 24.11 13.14 -10.60
CA ALA A 206 23.67 11.80 -10.98
C ALA A 206 23.79 11.47 -12.49
N GLY A 207 24.78 12.04 -13.18
CA GLY A 207 25.03 11.75 -14.61
C GLY A 207 25.20 10.26 -14.93
N ALA A 208 25.69 9.48 -13.97
CA ALA A 208 25.80 8.03 -14.12
C ALA A 208 24.46 7.28 -14.13
N ASP A 209 23.35 7.91 -13.70
CA ASP A 209 21.98 7.40 -13.89
C ASP A 209 21.38 7.84 -15.24
N GLY A 210 22.22 8.35 -16.14
CA GLY A 210 21.80 8.87 -17.44
C GLY A 210 21.17 10.26 -17.37
N ASN A 211 21.16 10.91 -16.21
CA ASN A 211 20.64 12.27 -16.05
C ASN A 211 21.58 13.32 -16.66
N GLY A 212 21.00 14.47 -17.03
CA GLY A 212 21.72 15.65 -17.48
C GLY A 212 22.48 15.50 -18.78
N THR A 213 22.25 14.40 -19.51
CA THR A 213 22.79 14.15 -20.84
C THR A 213 22.36 15.28 -21.78
N MET A 214 23.34 15.91 -22.45
CA MET A 214 23.15 17.01 -23.39
C MET A 214 23.53 16.59 -24.80
N ARG A 215 22.82 17.14 -25.78
CA ARG A 215 23.16 17.04 -27.21
C ARG A 215 23.30 18.42 -27.83
N LEU A 216 24.18 18.56 -28.80
CA LEU A 216 24.24 19.77 -29.63
C LEU A 216 22.96 19.84 -30.50
N PHE A 217 22.29 20.98 -30.48
CA PHE A 217 21.16 21.28 -31.35
C PHE A 217 21.61 22.25 -32.46
N GLY A 218 21.49 21.82 -33.72
CA GLY A 218 21.98 22.58 -34.86
C GLY A 218 23.51 22.58 -34.98
N ARG A 219 24.06 23.58 -35.68
CA ARG A 219 25.51 23.78 -35.85
C ARG A 219 25.98 24.97 -35.01
N PRO A 220 27.23 24.97 -34.51
CA PRO A 220 27.76 26.12 -33.80
C PRO A 220 27.98 27.30 -34.75
N GLU A 221 27.64 28.50 -34.28
CA GLU A 221 27.96 29.76 -34.94
C GLU A 221 29.29 30.28 -34.41
N VAL A 222 30.25 30.49 -35.31
CA VAL A 222 31.61 30.91 -34.94
C VAL A 222 31.91 32.27 -35.55
N TYR A 223 32.03 33.27 -34.68
CA TYR A 223 32.47 34.61 -35.06
C TYR A 223 33.96 34.73 -34.77
N CYS A 224 34.73 35.13 -35.78
CA CYS A 224 36.16 35.36 -35.66
C CYS A 224 36.48 36.81 -35.99
N LEU A 225 37.21 37.46 -35.09
CA LEU A 225 37.77 38.79 -35.31
C LEU A 225 39.29 38.65 -35.32
N ASP A 226 39.85 38.60 -36.53
CA ASP A 226 41.30 38.58 -36.76
C ASP A 226 41.88 40.00 -36.75
N ARG A 227 43.20 40.13 -36.99
CA ARG A 227 43.88 41.42 -37.04
C ARG A 227 43.23 42.42 -38.00
N SER A 228 42.80 41.96 -39.18
CA SER A 228 42.17 42.82 -40.18
C SER A 228 40.83 43.35 -39.70
N GLY A 229 40.04 42.48 -39.04
CA GLY A 229 38.77 42.83 -38.42
C GLY A 229 38.91 43.80 -37.25
N ILE A 230 39.92 43.61 -36.38
CA ILE A 230 40.20 44.52 -35.25
C ILE A 230 40.56 45.92 -35.77
N LEU A 231 41.46 46.00 -36.76
CA LEU A 231 41.86 47.28 -37.34
C LEU A 231 40.68 47.97 -38.04
N GLY A 232 39.83 47.21 -38.74
CA GLY A 232 38.59 47.71 -39.34
C GLY A 232 37.59 48.24 -38.31
N TRP A 233 37.43 47.53 -37.18
CA TRP A 233 36.58 47.96 -36.07
C TRP A 233 37.12 49.22 -35.38
N LEU A 234 38.42 49.29 -35.07
CA LEU A 234 39.03 50.48 -34.49
C LEU A 234 38.90 51.71 -35.41
N ALA A 235 39.10 51.53 -36.73
CA ALA A 235 38.92 52.58 -37.72
C ALA A 235 37.45 53.05 -37.86
N SER A 236 36.47 52.25 -37.42
CA SER A 236 35.05 52.63 -37.45
C SER A 236 34.70 53.76 -36.48
N PHE A 237 35.44 53.89 -35.36
CA PHE A 237 35.27 54.98 -34.39
C PHE A 237 35.75 56.34 -34.93
N GLU A 238 36.73 56.34 -35.84
CA GLU A 238 37.24 57.57 -36.46
C GLU A 238 36.27 58.15 -37.50
N LYS A 239 35.37 57.33 -38.06
CA LYS A 239 34.40 57.73 -39.11
C LYS A 239 33.06 58.24 -38.57
N GLY A 240 32.94 58.52 -37.27
CA GLY A 240 31.71 59.04 -36.65
C GLY A 240 30.57 58.02 -36.54
N GLY A 241 30.85 56.72 -36.75
CA GLY A 241 29.88 55.66 -36.50
C GLY A 241 29.70 55.42 -35.00
N ASN A 242 28.49 55.04 -34.59
CA ASN A 242 28.24 54.52 -33.25
C ASN A 242 28.89 53.12 -33.17
N GLY A 243 30.21 53.08 -32.91
CA GLY A 243 31.01 51.86 -32.98
C GLY A 243 30.44 50.81 -32.04
N GLY A 244 29.70 49.85 -32.60
CA GLY A 244 29.14 48.73 -31.85
C GLY A 244 30.23 47.91 -31.16
N MET A 245 29.85 47.02 -30.23
CA MET A 245 30.81 46.15 -29.56
C MET A 245 31.69 45.37 -30.57
N ALA A 246 33.00 45.24 -30.34
CA ALA A 246 33.96 44.64 -31.29
C ALA A 246 33.48 43.35 -31.99
N MET A 247 32.82 42.46 -31.26
CA MET A 247 32.31 41.20 -31.80
C MET A 247 31.09 41.32 -32.71
N THR A 248 30.43 42.48 -32.78
CA THR A 248 29.38 42.75 -33.78
C THR A 248 29.95 43.02 -35.18
N ALA A 249 31.25 43.36 -35.28
CA ALA A 249 31.98 43.51 -36.53
C ALA A 249 32.77 42.25 -36.94
N ALA A 250 32.68 41.17 -36.17
CA ALA A 250 33.39 39.92 -36.42
C ALA A 250 32.76 39.14 -37.58
N ALA A 251 33.58 38.48 -38.40
CA ALA A 251 33.09 37.66 -39.50
C ALA A 251 32.54 36.32 -38.98
N LEU A 252 31.33 35.96 -39.43
CA LEU A 252 30.79 34.61 -39.22
C LEU A 252 31.50 33.64 -40.16
N LEU A 253 32.15 32.63 -39.59
CA LEU A 253 32.79 31.58 -40.36
C LEU A 253 31.73 30.69 -41.04
N GLN A 254 32.01 30.26 -42.28
CA GLN A 254 31.15 29.32 -42.99
C GLN A 254 31.09 27.98 -42.24
N ALA A 255 29.88 27.44 -42.07
CA ALA A 255 29.66 26.23 -41.27
C ALA A 255 30.48 25.02 -41.76
N ASP A 256 30.62 24.83 -43.07
CA ASP A 256 31.42 23.72 -43.64
C ASP A 256 32.93 23.90 -43.41
N THR A 257 33.39 25.13 -43.19
CA THR A 257 34.78 25.39 -42.79
C THR A 257 34.99 25.05 -41.32
N VAL A 258 34.05 25.39 -40.44
CA VAL A 258 34.08 25.01 -39.02
C VAL A 258 34.06 23.48 -38.88
N GLN A 259 33.17 22.79 -39.62
CA GLN A 259 33.09 21.34 -39.63
C GLN A 259 34.41 20.68 -40.05
N ARG A 260 35.00 21.10 -41.19
CA ARG A 260 36.27 20.52 -41.67
C ARG A 260 37.42 20.71 -40.68
N ARG A 261 37.47 21.86 -40.00
CA ARG A 261 38.46 22.15 -38.95
C ARG A 261 38.24 21.25 -37.72
N ALA A 262 36.99 21.09 -37.29
CA ALA A 262 36.61 20.17 -36.23
C ALA A 262 36.97 18.71 -36.56
N ASP A 263 36.63 18.23 -37.75
CA ASP A 263 36.88 16.85 -38.18
C ASP A 263 38.38 16.53 -38.23
N LYS A 264 39.21 17.50 -38.67
CA LYS A 264 40.68 17.35 -38.65
C LYS A 264 41.21 17.10 -37.23
N VAL A 265 40.68 17.79 -36.23
CA VAL A 265 41.06 17.58 -34.83
C VAL A 265 40.50 16.27 -34.29
N ARG A 266 39.24 15.93 -34.60
CA ARG A 266 38.60 14.68 -34.17
C ARG A 266 39.29 13.43 -34.74
N GLN A 267 39.85 13.50 -35.95
CA GLN A 267 40.64 12.41 -36.53
C GLN A 267 41.89 12.07 -35.71
N ALA A 268 42.43 13.04 -34.97
CA ALA A 268 43.58 12.85 -34.09
C ALA A 268 43.18 12.47 -32.65
N TRP A 269 41.88 12.50 -32.32
CA TRP A 269 41.41 12.12 -30.99
C TRP A 269 41.43 10.61 -30.83
N GLN A 270 41.83 10.18 -29.64
CA GLN A 270 41.66 8.79 -29.28
C GLN A 270 40.16 8.49 -29.17
N PRO A 271 39.70 7.31 -29.65
CA PRO A 271 38.38 6.84 -29.29
C PRO A 271 38.27 6.83 -27.76
N PRO A 272 37.12 7.23 -27.20
CA PRO A 272 37.00 7.29 -25.76
C PRO A 272 37.19 5.86 -25.22
N ASP A 273 37.94 5.71 -24.13
CA ASP A 273 38.02 4.44 -23.39
C ASP A 273 36.67 4.21 -22.69
N VAL A 274 35.65 3.90 -23.48
CA VAL A 274 34.35 3.47 -22.99
C VAL A 274 34.49 1.99 -22.70
N GLY A 275 34.55 1.65 -21.41
CA GLY A 275 34.51 0.27 -20.99
C GLY A 275 33.23 -0.44 -21.49
N PRO A 276 33.15 -1.76 -21.30
CA PRO A 276 32.18 -2.59 -22.01
C PRO A 276 30.74 -2.10 -21.82
N ARG A 277 30.00 -2.08 -22.92
CA ARG A 277 28.59 -1.68 -22.96
C ARG A 277 27.71 -2.92 -23.00
N LEU A 278 26.92 -3.14 -21.96
CA LEU A 278 26.02 -4.28 -21.83
C LEU A 278 24.60 -3.85 -22.17
N HIS A 279 23.95 -4.61 -23.05
CA HIS A 279 22.52 -4.45 -23.33
C HIS A 279 21.70 -5.30 -22.35
N VAL A 280 20.63 -4.71 -21.83
CA VAL A 280 19.75 -5.35 -20.85
C VAL A 280 18.30 -5.28 -21.32
N GLU A 281 17.66 -6.45 -21.45
CA GLU A 281 16.21 -6.57 -21.60
C GLU A 281 15.58 -7.13 -20.33
N LEU A 282 14.46 -6.56 -19.91
CA LEU A 282 13.67 -7.02 -18.76
C LEU A 282 12.25 -7.34 -19.20
N ARG A 283 11.78 -8.55 -18.86
CA ARG A 283 10.39 -9.00 -19.09
C ARG A 283 9.74 -9.30 -17.75
N PHE A 284 8.68 -8.56 -17.43
CA PHE A 284 7.92 -8.73 -16.20
C PHE A 284 6.78 -9.74 -16.41
N SER A 285 6.58 -10.66 -15.46
CA SER A 285 5.52 -11.70 -15.56
C SER A 285 4.13 -11.22 -15.15
N GLY A 286 4.03 -10.08 -14.46
CA GLY A 286 2.76 -9.60 -13.95
C GLY A 286 2.78 -8.10 -13.60
N PRO A 287 2.06 -7.67 -12.56
CA PRO A 287 1.87 -6.25 -12.30
C PRO A 287 3.18 -5.56 -11.93
N PHE A 288 3.41 -4.36 -12.48
CA PHE A 288 4.55 -3.51 -12.23
C PHE A 288 4.10 -2.12 -11.81
N LEU A 289 4.71 -1.60 -10.74
CA LEU A 289 4.39 -0.28 -10.20
C LEU A 289 5.64 0.41 -9.65
N VAL A 290 5.96 1.55 -10.25
CA VAL A 290 6.71 2.63 -9.58
C VAL A 290 5.70 3.74 -9.34
N ASN A 291 5.46 4.13 -8.08
CA ASN A 291 4.38 5.06 -7.78
C ASN A 291 4.68 6.50 -8.23
N ASP A 292 3.68 7.17 -8.82
CA ASP A 292 3.70 8.60 -9.10
C ASP A 292 2.70 9.34 -8.20
N PRO A 293 3.17 9.96 -7.10
CA PRO A 293 2.30 10.65 -6.16
C PRO A 293 1.69 11.94 -6.72
N SER A 294 2.18 12.49 -7.83
CA SER A 294 1.65 13.74 -8.40
C SER A 294 0.31 13.58 -9.11
N ARG A 295 0.02 12.35 -9.55
CA ARG A 295 -1.19 11.97 -10.28
C ARG A 295 -2.34 11.57 -9.35
N ASN A 296 -2.09 11.48 -8.04
CA ASN A 296 -3.10 11.33 -7.01
C ASN A 296 -3.66 12.71 -6.64
N THR A 297 -4.60 13.22 -7.43
CA THR A 297 -5.26 14.50 -7.10
C THR A 297 -6.38 14.29 -6.07
N PRO A 298 -6.36 15.02 -4.94
CA PRO A 298 -7.40 14.90 -3.90
C PRO A 298 -8.79 15.38 -4.35
N ASP A 299 -8.90 16.06 -5.49
CA ASP A 299 -10.16 16.58 -6.04
C ASP A 299 -11.06 15.52 -6.72
N ILE A 300 -10.56 14.30 -6.93
CA ILE A 300 -11.34 13.22 -7.54
C ILE A 300 -11.79 12.26 -6.44
N THR A 301 -13.09 12.25 -6.17
CA THR A 301 -13.79 11.46 -5.14
C THR A 301 -13.67 9.93 -5.27
N GLN A 302 -12.90 9.43 -6.26
CA GLN A 302 -12.58 8.02 -6.55
C GLN A 302 -11.16 7.85 -7.15
N ALA A 303 -10.19 8.71 -6.81
CA ALA A 303 -8.82 8.49 -7.26
C ALA A 303 -8.25 7.20 -6.65
N PRO A 304 -7.53 6.37 -7.43
CA PRO A 304 -6.75 5.25 -6.87
C PRO A 304 -5.70 5.79 -5.88
N ASP A 305 -5.36 4.98 -4.88
CA ASP A 305 -4.38 5.35 -3.84
C ASP A 305 -2.93 5.36 -4.36
N MET A 306 -2.63 4.61 -5.41
CA MET A 306 -1.34 4.62 -6.11
C MET A 306 -1.53 4.44 -7.61
N VAL A 307 -0.67 5.08 -8.39
CA VAL A 307 -0.70 5.08 -9.85
C VAL A 307 0.71 4.98 -10.41
N PRO A 308 0.90 4.41 -11.62
CA PRO A 308 2.23 4.20 -12.16
C PRO A 308 2.87 5.52 -12.61
N LEU A 309 4.19 5.60 -12.45
CA LEU A 309 5.04 6.59 -13.10
C LEU A 309 5.09 6.28 -14.59
N VAL A 310 4.72 7.26 -15.41
CA VAL A 310 4.64 7.14 -16.86
C VAL A 310 5.46 8.23 -17.55
N ASP A 311 5.89 7.96 -18.78
CA ASP A 311 6.57 8.92 -19.64
C ASP A 311 5.58 9.86 -20.37
N GLU A 312 6.09 10.70 -21.26
CA GLU A 312 5.27 11.65 -22.03
C GLU A 312 4.22 10.97 -22.93
N ASP A 313 4.49 9.73 -23.36
CA ASP A 313 3.61 8.94 -24.21
C ASP A 313 2.61 8.08 -23.38
N GLY A 314 2.68 8.16 -22.05
CA GLY A 314 1.84 7.40 -21.13
C GLY A 314 2.33 5.96 -20.88
N ASN A 315 3.54 5.60 -21.32
CA ASN A 315 4.10 4.28 -21.05
C ASN A 315 4.74 4.22 -19.65
N PRO A 316 4.68 3.07 -18.96
CA PRO A 316 5.29 2.93 -17.64
C PRO A 316 6.80 3.17 -17.68
N MET A 317 7.35 3.80 -16.65
CA MET A 317 8.78 4.08 -16.53
C MET A 317 9.47 3.20 -15.49
N LEU A 318 10.69 2.74 -15.81
CA LEU A 318 11.64 2.19 -14.86
C LEU A 318 12.82 3.17 -14.68
N PRO A 319 12.85 3.98 -13.60
CA PRO A 319 13.94 4.91 -13.39
C PRO A 319 15.29 4.19 -13.22
N ALA A 320 16.35 4.72 -13.84
CA ALA A 320 17.72 4.21 -13.69
C ALA A 320 18.17 4.11 -12.22
N SER A 321 17.76 5.06 -11.38
CA SER A 321 18.01 5.03 -9.94
C SER A 321 17.32 3.86 -9.23
N SER A 322 16.13 3.47 -9.67
CA SER A 322 15.41 2.31 -9.12
C SER A 322 16.10 1.01 -9.53
N PHE A 323 16.55 0.94 -10.79
CA PHE A 323 17.34 -0.20 -11.28
C PHE A 323 18.68 -0.33 -10.54
N ARG A 324 19.45 0.77 -10.42
CA ARG A 324 20.68 0.81 -9.62
C ARG A 324 20.45 0.39 -8.19
N GLY A 325 19.40 0.91 -7.56
CA GLY A 325 19.06 0.61 -6.17
C GLY A 325 18.84 -0.87 -5.92
N ALA A 326 18.15 -1.55 -6.85
CA ALA A 326 17.90 -2.98 -6.79
C ALA A 326 19.19 -3.79 -7.01
N LEU A 327 20.00 -3.46 -8.02
CA LEU A 327 21.30 -4.12 -8.25
C LEU A 327 22.25 -3.94 -7.06
N ARG A 328 22.33 -2.72 -6.53
CA ARG A 328 23.14 -2.39 -5.35
C ARG A 328 22.68 -3.21 -4.14
N ALA A 329 21.38 -3.33 -3.89
CA ALA A 329 20.86 -4.11 -2.78
C ALA A 329 21.27 -5.59 -2.89
N GLN A 330 21.16 -6.18 -4.08
CA GLN A 330 21.60 -7.57 -4.31
C GLN A 330 23.13 -7.71 -4.19
N ALA A 331 23.89 -6.76 -4.72
CA ALA A 331 25.34 -6.75 -4.61
C ALA A 331 25.81 -6.70 -3.15
N GLU A 332 25.24 -5.79 -2.36
CA GLU A 332 25.48 -5.69 -0.92
C GLU A 332 25.12 -7.00 -0.21
N ARG A 333 24.03 -7.66 -0.62
CA ARG A 333 23.61 -8.96 -0.09
C ARG A 333 24.61 -10.07 -0.40
N ILE A 334 25.11 -10.14 -1.63
CA ILE A 334 26.15 -11.10 -2.05
C ILE A 334 27.45 -10.86 -1.28
N ILE A 335 27.91 -9.61 -1.20
CA ILE A 335 29.13 -9.24 -0.46
C ILE A 335 29.03 -9.71 0.99
N ARG A 336 27.94 -9.38 1.70
CA ARG A 336 27.76 -9.80 3.10
C ARG A 336 27.63 -11.32 3.25
N THR A 337 27.02 -12.00 2.28
CA THR A 337 26.92 -13.48 2.28
C THR A 337 28.30 -14.15 2.20
N LEU A 338 29.26 -13.54 1.49
CA LEU A 338 30.64 -14.01 1.40
C LEU A 338 31.56 -13.45 2.51
N GLY A 339 31.00 -12.74 3.50
CA GLY A 339 31.75 -12.14 4.61
C GLY A 339 32.53 -10.87 4.27
N GLY A 340 32.35 -10.30 3.07
CA GLY A 340 33.06 -9.10 2.63
C GLY A 340 32.59 -7.81 3.30
N ARG A 341 33.48 -6.81 3.37
CA ARG A 341 33.19 -5.49 3.95
C ARG A 341 32.14 -4.71 3.16
N CYS A 342 30.99 -4.47 3.77
CA CYS A 342 29.88 -3.67 3.23
C CYS A 342 29.28 -2.74 4.30
N CYS A 343 29.04 -1.47 3.97
CA CYS A 343 28.34 -0.56 4.88
C CYS A 343 26.85 -0.89 4.98
N ASP A 344 26.16 -0.37 5.99
CA ASP A 344 24.70 -0.43 6.12
C ASP A 344 24.07 0.92 5.74
N THR A 345 22.79 0.91 5.37
CA THR A 345 21.99 2.10 5.11
C THR A 345 21.93 3.03 6.33
N SER A 346 21.91 2.46 7.54
CA SER A 346 21.92 3.23 8.79
C SER A 346 23.29 3.85 9.10
N SER A 347 24.37 3.27 8.57
CA SER A 347 25.77 3.64 8.82
C SER A 347 26.58 3.67 7.52
N PRO A 348 26.32 4.65 6.62
CA PRO A 348 26.95 4.73 5.31
C PRO A 348 28.45 5.07 5.41
N CYS A 349 29.21 4.77 4.34
CA CYS A 349 30.61 5.17 4.24
C CYS A 349 30.76 6.70 4.34
N ARG A 350 31.86 7.16 4.96
CA ARG A 350 32.19 8.59 5.04
C ARG A 350 32.47 9.17 3.65
N PRO A 351 32.19 10.46 3.42
CA PRO A 351 32.54 11.12 2.17
C PRO A 351 34.05 11.05 1.89
N LEU A 352 34.42 10.78 0.64
CA LEU A 352 35.80 10.79 0.20
C LEU A 352 36.27 12.20 -0.17
N GLY A 353 37.48 12.55 0.25
CA GLY A 353 38.15 13.81 -0.11
C GLY A 353 39.10 13.71 -1.30
N SER A 354 39.56 12.52 -1.67
CA SER A 354 40.45 12.27 -2.81
C SER A 354 40.22 10.86 -3.38
N SER A 355 40.47 10.67 -4.69
CA SER A 355 40.35 9.40 -5.41
C SER A 355 41.34 8.34 -4.96
N ASP A 356 42.48 8.71 -4.38
CA ASP A 356 43.52 7.75 -3.99
C ASP A 356 43.10 6.92 -2.75
N LYS A 357 42.03 7.35 -2.07
CA LYS A 357 41.48 6.72 -0.86
C LYS A 357 40.27 5.83 -1.13
N VAL A 358 39.98 5.48 -2.38
CA VAL A 358 38.82 4.65 -2.75
C VAL A 358 38.81 3.30 -2.03
N GLY A 359 39.98 2.73 -1.72
CA GLY A 359 40.11 1.50 -0.92
C GLY A 359 39.57 1.61 0.51
N GLU A 360 39.40 2.81 1.06
CA GLU A 360 38.80 3.01 2.38
C GLU A 360 37.27 2.76 2.38
N LEU A 361 36.62 2.89 1.22
CA LEU A 361 35.20 2.59 1.04
C LEU A 361 34.93 1.09 1.12
N CYS A 362 33.70 0.73 1.51
CA CYS A 362 33.23 -0.64 1.38
C CYS A 362 33.11 -1.08 -0.11
N LEU A 363 33.14 -2.38 -0.37
CA LEU A 363 33.18 -2.94 -1.72
C LEU A 363 32.00 -2.46 -2.60
N ALA A 364 30.79 -2.41 -2.04
CA ALA A 364 29.62 -1.93 -2.76
C ALA A 364 29.75 -0.44 -3.15
N CYS A 365 30.30 0.40 -2.28
CA CYS A 365 30.49 1.83 -2.54
C CYS A 365 31.54 2.12 -3.61
N GLN A 366 32.55 1.26 -3.77
CA GLN A 366 33.55 1.41 -4.83
C GLN A 366 32.93 1.19 -6.23
N VAL A 367 31.94 0.30 -6.33
CA VAL A 367 31.21 0.00 -7.59
C VAL A 367 30.04 0.96 -7.82
N PHE A 368 29.14 1.10 -6.83
CA PHE A 368 27.88 1.83 -6.96
C PHE A 368 27.93 3.28 -6.47
N GLY A 369 29.09 3.76 -6.02
CA GLY A 369 29.32 5.13 -5.59
C GLY A 369 29.02 5.40 -4.10
N ALA A 370 29.63 6.50 -3.62
CA ALA A 370 29.47 7.07 -2.28
C ALA A 370 29.61 8.60 -2.35
N PRO A 371 29.24 9.37 -1.31
CA PRO A 371 29.55 10.79 -1.29
C PRO A 371 31.05 11.05 -1.56
N GLY A 372 31.38 11.95 -2.49
CA GLY A 372 32.76 12.20 -2.91
C GLY A 372 33.36 11.18 -3.90
N TRP A 373 32.64 10.11 -4.26
CA TRP A 373 33.05 9.11 -5.25
C TRP A 373 31.93 8.72 -6.20
N GLY A 374 32.10 9.06 -7.47
CA GLY A 374 31.16 8.67 -8.52
C GLY A 374 31.11 7.16 -8.70
N THR A 375 29.92 6.63 -8.96
CA THR A 375 29.73 5.22 -9.35
C THR A 375 30.56 4.87 -10.60
N THR A 376 31.00 3.63 -10.68
CA THR A 376 31.72 3.07 -11.83
C THR A 376 30.81 2.24 -12.75
N LEU A 377 29.53 2.07 -12.40
CA LEU A 377 28.49 1.56 -13.29
C LEU A 377 27.61 2.71 -13.79
N HIS A 378 27.54 2.95 -15.09
CA HIS A 378 26.66 3.95 -15.70
C HIS A 378 25.44 3.28 -16.32
N ILE A 379 24.25 3.86 -16.16
CA ILE A 379 22.98 3.34 -16.67
C ILE A 379 22.41 4.38 -17.64
N GLN A 380 22.37 4.02 -18.92
CA GLN A 380 21.63 4.77 -19.93
C GLN A 380 20.18 4.28 -19.82
N GLY A 381 19.29 5.14 -19.30
CA GLY A 381 17.96 4.80 -18.76
C GLY A 381 17.10 3.85 -19.61
N PHE A 382 16.09 3.25 -18.97
CA PHE A 382 15.26 2.22 -19.59
C PHE A 382 14.10 2.81 -20.39
N THR A 383 13.87 2.29 -21.59
CA THR A 383 12.71 2.57 -22.42
C THR A 383 11.72 1.42 -22.35
N CYS A 384 10.43 1.72 -22.26
CA CYS A 384 9.38 0.72 -22.36
C CYS A 384 9.18 0.35 -23.84
N THR A 385 9.35 -0.92 -24.19
CA THR A 385 9.18 -1.43 -25.57
C THR A 385 7.81 -2.05 -25.81
N SER A 386 7.04 -2.29 -24.75
CA SER A 386 5.64 -2.73 -24.83
C SER A 386 4.70 -1.54 -25.01
N VAL A 387 3.79 -1.61 -25.99
CA VAL A 387 2.74 -0.60 -26.19
C VAL A 387 1.63 -0.77 -25.15
N PHE A 388 1.45 0.23 -24.28
CA PHE A 388 0.42 0.20 -23.24
C PHE A 388 -0.80 1.06 -23.63
N ARG A 389 -1.97 0.43 -23.77
CA ARG A 389 -3.22 1.17 -24.08
C ARG A 389 -3.98 1.62 -22.82
N ARG A 390 -3.81 0.95 -21.67
CA ARG A 390 -4.51 1.31 -20.42
C ARG A 390 -3.90 0.65 -19.18
N GLU A 391 -3.79 1.44 -18.11
CA GLU A 391 -3.48 0.96 -16.76
C GLU A 391 -4.56 -0.02 -16.26
N GLN A 392 -4.16 -1.06 -15.53
CA GLN A 392 -5.10 -1.96 -14.87
C GLN A 392 -5.33 -1.50 -13.44
N GLU A 393 -6.58 -1.58 -12.99
CA GLU A 393 -6.97 -1.23 -11.62
C GLU A 393 -7.17 -2.48 -10.78
N GLN A 394 -6.56 -2.52 -9.60
CA GLN A 394 -6.65 -3.63 -8.66
C GLN A 394 -6.98 -3.12 -7.27
N THR A 395 -8.11 -3.57 -6.72
CA THR A 395 -8.50 -3.29 -5.34
C THR A 395 -8.02 -4.41 -4.41
N PHE A 396 -7.33 -4.00 -3.35
CA PHE A 396 -6.90 -4.85 -2.25
C PHE A 396 -7.88 -4.72 -1.10
N VAL A 397 -8.28 -5.85 -0.55
CA VAL A 397 -9.21 -5.92 0.58
C VAL A 397 -8.51 -6.63 1.73
N ALA A 398 -8.26 -5.92 2.82
CA ALA A 398 -7.79 -6.54 4.05
C ALA A 398 -8.95 -7.31 4.72
N ILE A 399 -8.75 -8.59 5.03
CA ILE A 399 -9.75 -9.42 5.70
C ILE A 399 -9.49 -9.40 7.22
N ASP A 400 -10.43 -8.91 8.00
CA ASP A 400 -10.37 -8.93 9.47
C ASP A 400 -10.32 -10.37 10.00
N ARG A 401 -9.39 -10.67 10.91
CA ARG A 401 -9.20 -12.03 11.45
C ARG A 401 -10.24 -12.46 12.48
N PHE A 402 -10.97 -11.52 13.06
CA PHE A 402 -12.00 -11.78 14.05
C PHE A 402 -13.36 -12.08 13.40
N HIS A 403 -13.85 -11.22 12.50
CA HIS A 403 -15.13 -11.40 11.81
C HIS A 403 -14.99 -11.98 10.40
N GLY A 404 -13.78 -12.15 9.85
CA GLY A 404 -13.53 -12.82 8.55
C GLY A 404 -14.15 -12.11 7.35
N GLY A 405 -14.46 -10.82 7.47
CA GLY A 405 -14.98 -9.96 6.41
C GLY A 405 -14.00 -8.83 6.08
N CYS A 406 -14.37 -7.92 5.17
CA CYS A 406 -13.56 -6.74 4.86
C CYS A 406 -13.34 -5.88 6.11
N LYS A 407 -12.08 -5.51 6.39
CA LYS A 407 -11.75 -4.51 7.41
C LYS A 407 -12.20 -3.14 6.90
N GLU A 408 -13.14 -2.51 7.61
CA GLU A 408 -13.63 -1.18 7.25
C GLU A 408 -12.47 -0.17 7.15
N GLY A 409 -12.51 0.69 6.12
CA GLY A 409 -11.48 1.69 5.86
C GLY A 409 -10.15 1.14 5.31
N ALA A 410 -10.01 -0.17 5.11
CA ALA A 410 -8.79 -0.80 4.58
C ALA A 410 -8.98 -1.33 3.15
N LEU A 411 -9.86 -0.68 2.38
CA LEU A 411 -9.93 -0.82 0.93
C LEU A 411 -8.82 0.05 0.34
N TYR A 412 -8.02 -0.54 -0.53
CA TYR A 412 -6.86 0.12 -1.12
C TYR A 412 -6.79 -0.21 -2.60
N THR A 413 -6.92 0.79 -3.46
CA THR A 413 -6.97 0.63 -4.92
C THR A 413 -5.69 1.13 -5.55
N ILE A 414 -5.07 0.30 -6.38
CA ILE A 414 -3.85 0.62 -7.11
C ILE A 414 -4.13 0.55 -8.60
N ARG A 415 -3.53 1.45 -9.38
CA ARG A 415 -3.33 1.23 -10.81
C ARG A 415 -1.90 0.78 -11.10
N HIS A 416 -1.74 -0.16 -12.02
CA HIS A 416 -0.43 -0.72 -12.38
C HIS A 416 -0.31 -0.99 -13.88
N ALA A 417 0.94 -1.17 -14.32
CA ALA A 417 1.24 -1.67 -15.65
C ALA A 417 1.34 -3.20 -15.62
N GLU A 418 0.59 -3.86 -16.47
CA GLU A 418 0.53 -5.32 -16.59
C GLU A 418 1.67 -5.85 -17.50
N SER A 419 2.61 -6.62 -16.95
CA SER A 419 3.67 -7.33 -17.68
C SER A 419 4.47 -6.48 -18.68
N PRO A 420 4.99 -5.29 -18.28
CA PRO A 420 5.75 -4.43 -19.18
C PRO A 420 7.09 -5.04 -19.61
N ARG A 421 7.65 -4.51 -20.70
CA ARG A 421 8.98 -4.84 -21.20
C ARG A 421 9.85 -3.60 -21.25
N PHE A 422 11.07 -3.73 -20.74
CA PHE A 422 12.04 -2.63 -20.72
C PHE A 422 13.34 -3.02 -21.38
N GLU A 423 13.95 -2.06 -22.07
CA GLU A 423 15.26 -2.17 -22.68
C GLU A 423 16.15 -1.03 -22.19
N GLY A 424 17.42 -1.33 -21.89
CA GLY A 424 18.37 -0.33 -21.42
C GLY A 424 19.82 -0.75 -21.69
N HIS A 425 20.75 0.19 -21.46
CA HIS A 425 22.17 -0.09 -21.61
C HIS A 425 22.95 0.30 -20.37
N LEU A 426 23.94 -0.53 -20.03
CA LEU A 426 24.88 -0.31 -18.96
C LEU A 426 26.27 -0.07 -19.54
N VAL A 427 27.03 0.85 -18.97
CA VAL A 427 28.43 1.08 -19.35
C VAL A 427 29.29 0.90 -18.11
N ILE A 428 30.24 -0.02 -18.17
CA ILE A 428 31.22 -0.25 -17.11
C ILE A 428 32.35 0.75 -17.30
N ASP A 429 32.56 1.60 -16.30
CA ASP A 429 33.65 2.59 -16.30
C ASP A 429 35.01 1.87 -16.21
N PRO A 430 36.04 2.30 -16.96
CA PRO A 430 37.38 1.74 -16.87
C PRO A 430 37.98 1.80 -15.45
N ARG A 431 37.55 2.75 -14.62
CA ARG A 431 37.95 2.87 -13.21
C ARG A 431 37.40 1.74 -12.33
N MET A 432 36.45 0.95 -12.82
CA MET A 432 35.93 -0.19 -12.07
C MET A 432 37.05 -1.22 -11.86
N PRO A 433 37.37 -1.58 -10.59
CA PRO A 433 38.37 -2.60 -10.35
C PRO A 433 37.92 -3.93 -10.97
N ALA A 434 38.88 -4.77 -11.36
CA ALA A 434 38.62 -6.07 -11.99
C ALA A 434 37.61 -6.91 -11.18
N TRP A 435 37.82 -7.02 -9.87
CA TRP A 435 36.88 -7.72 -8.97
C TRP A 435 35.46 -7.12 -8.97
N GLY A 436 35.30 -5.82 -9.25
CA GLY A 436 33.98 -5.18 -9.35
C GLY A 436 33.14 -5.74 -10.51
N ARG A 437 33.80 -6.12 -11.62
CA ARG A 437 33.15 -6.80 -12.75
C ARG A 437 32.67 -8.20 -12.37
N GLY A 438 33.46 -8.92 -11.57
CA GLY A 438 33.08 -10.23 -11.03
C GLY A 438 31.85 -10.18 -10.13
N LEU A 439 31.72 -9.15 -9.28
CA LEU A 439 30.51 -8.90 -8.49
C LEU A 439 29.30 -8.67 -9.38
N LEU A 440 29.43 -7.85 -10.44
CA LEU A 440 28.32 -7.61 -11.37
C LEU A 440 27.89 -8.87 -12.11
N ALA A 441 28.82 -9.76 -12.47
CA ALA A 441 28.48 -11.05 -13.09
C ALA A 441 27.53 -11.88 -12.21
N LEU A 442 27.80 -11.97 -10.90
CA LEU A 442 26.95 -12.67 -9.94
C LEU A 442 25.59 -11.97 -9.75
N VAL A 443 25.57 -10.64 -9.72
CA VAL A 443 24.33 -9.85 -9.62
C VAL A 443 23.47 -10.04 -10.87
N PHE A 444 24.06 -10.06 -12.07
CA PHE A 444 23.33 -10.28 -13.32
C PHE A 444 22.84 -11.72 -13.46
N ARG A 445 23.56 -12.71 -12.92
CA ARG A 445 23.04 -14.08 -12.80
C ARG A 445 21.73 -14.09 -11.99
N ASP A 446 21.72 -13.46 -10.82
CA ASP A 446 20.52 -13.37 -9.98
C ASP A 446 19.39 -12.54 -10.64
N LEU A 447 19.73 -11.53 -11.44
CA LEU A 447 18.76 -10.79 -12.27
C LEU A 447 18.09 -11.70 -13.32
N ARG A 448 18.89 -12.48 -14.05
CA ARG A 448 18.42 -13.42 -15.10
C ARG A 448 17.51 -14.51 -14.54
N GLU A 449 17.70 -14.88 -13.27
CA GLU A 449 16.93 -15.93 -12.60
C GLU A 449 15.72 -15.40 -11.79
N GLY A 450 15.46 -14.10 -11.85
CA GLY A 450 14.29 -13.48 -11.19
C GLY A 450 14.41 -13.35 -9.67
N ASP A 451 15.63 -13.35 -9.12
CA ASP A 451 15.85 -13.04 -7.69
C ASP A 451 15.67 -11.55 -7.39
N ILE A 452 15.86 -10.68 -8.39
CA ILE A 452 15.73 -9.23 -8.26
C ILE A 452 14.35 -8.76 -8.74
N THR A 453 13.65 -7.98 -7.90
CA THR A 453 12.36 -7.35 -8.24
C THR A 453 12.49 -5.84 -8.32
N PHE A 454 11.65 -5.20 -9.13
CA PHE A 454 11.64 -3.75 -9.32
C PHE A 454 10.28 -3.13 -8.97
N GLY A 455 10.31 -1.97 -8.30
CA GLY A 455 9.10 -1.26 -7.92
C GLY A 455 8.50 -1.74 -6.60
N LEU A 456 7.22 -1.42 -6.39
CA LEU A 456 6.49 -1.70 -5.16
C LEU A 456 5.79 -3.06 -5.20
N GLY A 457 5.56 -3.66 -4.03
CA GLY A 457 4.65 -4.81 -3.90
C GLY A 457 5.24 -6.18 -4.18
N ALA A 458 6.56 -6.37 -4.14
CA ALA A 458 7.24 -7.64 -4.43
C ALA A 458 6.61 -8.85 -3.71
N GLY A 459 6.33 -8.75 -2.41
CA GLY A 459 5.69 -9.83 -1.64
C GLY A 459 4.26 -10.18 -2.07
N LYS A 460 3.62 -9.33 -2.89
CA LYS A 460 2.29 -9.51 -3.51
C LYS A 460 2.39 -9.82 -5.00
N GLY A 461 3.56 -10.24 -5.50
CA GLY A 461 3.78 -10.67 -6.87
C GLY A 461 4.07 -9.53 -7.86
N TYR A 462 4.26 -8.29 -7.39
CA TYR A 462 4.58 -7.17 -8.27
C TYR A 462 6.07 -7.11 -8.60
N GLY A 463 6.40 -6.58 -9.78
CA GLY A 463 7.78 -6.25 -10.12
C GLY A 463 8.69 -7.45 -10.34
N VAL A 464 8.11 -8.65 -10.50
CA VAL A 464 8.85 -9.89 -10.76
C VAL A 464 9.32 -9.89 -12.21
N VAL A 465 10.63 -10.06 -12.39
CA VAL A 465 11.24 -10.29 -13.70
C VAL A 465 11.33 -11.79 -13.91
N ASP A 466 10.68 -12.26 -14.97
CA ASP A 466 10.61 -13.68 -15.32
C ASP A 466 11.69 -14.08 -16.33
N ALA A 467 12.09 -13.12 -17.16
CA ALA A 467 13.25 -13.25 -18.01
C ALA A 467 14.00 -11.92 -18.05
N ALA A 468 15.31 -11.97 -17.80
CA ALA A 468 16.22 -10.90 -18.15
C ALA A 468 17.27 -11.41 -19.14
N VAL A 469 17.61 -10.58 -20.13
CA VAL A 469 18.73 -10.81 -21.03
C VAL A 469 19.79 -9.78 -20.70
N VAL A 470 21.02 -10.24 -20.47
CA VAL A 470 22.19 -9.37 -20.32
C VAL A 470 23.19 -9.86 -21.36
N GLN A 471 23.36 -9.09 -22.44
CA GLN A 471 24.31 -9.42 -23.50
C GLN A 471 25.75 -9.34 -22.98
N ASP A 472 26.64 -10.15 -23.56
CA ASP A 472 28.09 -10.16 -23.28
C ASP A 472 28.47 -10.45 -21.82
N MET A 473 27.59 -11.11 -21.07
CA MET A 473 27.84 -11.51 -19.67
C MET A 473 29.09 -12.41 -19.52
N ALA A 474 29.42 -13.20 -20.56
CA ALA A 474 30.62 -14.04 -20.59
C ALA A 474 31.93 -13.24 -20.44
N GLU A 475 31.93 -11.96 -20.83
CA GLU A 475 33.11 -11.09 -20.65
C GLU A 475 33.38 -10.76 -19.18
N LEU A 476 32.38 -10.92 -18.30
CA LEU A 476 32.49 -10.62 -16.87
C LEU A 476 32.95 -11.82 -16.05
N GLU A 477 32.74 -13.03 -16.57
CA GLU A 477 33.01 -14.30 -15.88
C GLU A 477 34.45 -14.48 -15.39
N PRO A 478 35.50 -14.11 -16.17
CA PRO A 478 36.90 -14.26 -15.73
C PRO A 478 37.24 -13.47 -14.46
N TYR A 479 36.42 -12.49 -14.08
CA TYR A 479 36.65 -11.63 -12.94
C TYR A 479 35.99 -12.12 -11.64
N VAL A 480 35.17 -13.17 -11.68
CA VAL A 480 34.43 -13.69 -10.53
C VAL A 480 35.38 -14.16 -9.42
N GLU A 481 36.49 -14.82 -9.75
CA GLU A 481 37.44 -15.28 -8.73
C GLU A 481 38.18 -14.13 -8.05
N ALA A 482 38.48 -13.06 -8.80
CA ALA A 482 39.05 -11.84 -8.22
C ALA A 482 38.11 -11.21 -7.17
N PHE A 483 36.79 -11.26 -7.40
CA PHE A 483 35.80 -10.84 -6.41
C PHE A 483 35.76 -11.72 -5.16
N ARG A 484 35.80 -13.04 -5.34
CA ARG A 484 35.82 -13.99 -4.22
C ARG A 484 37.04 -13.79 -3.34
N GLU A 485 38.21 -13.62 -3.96
CA GLU A 485 39.46 -13.31 -3.26
C GLU A 485 39.34 -11.99 -2.48
N GLN A 486 38.76 -10.94 -3.08
CA GLN A 486 38.55 -9.66 -2.42
C GLN A 486 37.68 -9.78 -1.15
N CYS A 487 36.63 -10.61 -1.19
CA CYS A 487 35.79 -10.90 -0.02
C CYS A 487 36.57 -11.67 1.06
N ARG A 488 37.40 -12.66 0.67
CA ARG A 488 38.25 -13.43 1.59
C ARG A 488 39.27 -12.55 2.32
N GLN A 489 39.84 -11.54 1.65
CA GLN A 489 40.82 -10.62 2.22
C GLN A 489 40.22 -9.58 3.20
N HIS A 490 38.90 -9.36 3.16
CA HIS A 490 38.22 -8.31 3.92
C HIS A 490 37.10 -8.86 4.81
N GLN A 491 37.36 -9.99 5.49
CA GLN A 491 36.40 -10.61 6.40
C GLN A 491 36.00 -9.67 7.56
N GLY A 492 34.73 -9.31 7.62
CA GLY A 492 34.11 -8.64 8.77
C GLY A 492 33.22 -9.61 9.54
N MET A 493 33.57 -9.91 10.79
CA MET A 493 32.87 -10.85 11.67
C MET A 493 31.40 -10.47 11.89
N ALA A 494 30.50 -11.45 11.75
CA ALA A 494 29.15 -11.40 12.29
C ALA A 494 28.71 -12.80 12.73
N ASP A 495 29.26 -13.28 13.84
CA ASP A 495 28.75 -14.44 14.58
C ASP A 495 27.86 -13.95 15.73
N CYS A 496 26.63 -14.47 15.83
CA CYS A 496 25.76 -14.23 16.96
C CYS A 496 25.05 -15.53 17.36
N HIS A 497 25.13 -15.86 18.66
CA HIS A 497 24.68 -17.11 19.26
C HIS A 497 23.41 -16.98 20.12
N SER A 498 22.58 -18.03 20.07
CA SER A 498 21.82 -18.76 21.11
C SER A 498 20.30 -18.53 21.30
N ALA A 499 19.51 -19.59 21.03
CA ALA A 499 18.19 -19.86 21.64
C ALA A 499 17.89 -21.40 21.80
N PRO A 500 17.21 -21.85 22.87
CA PRO A 500 17.22 -23.25 23.36
C PRO A 500 16.28 -24.23 22.63
N SER A 501 16.60 -25.53 22.70
CA SER A 501 15.90 -26.65 22.02
C SER A 501 14.99 -27.48 22.96
N PRO A 502 13.81 -27.96 22.52
CA PRO A 502 13.02 -29.01 23.20
C PRO A 502 13.31 -30.44 22.68
N GLN A 503 13.08 -31.45 23.53
CA GLN A 503 13.43 -32.88 23.36
C GLN A 503 12.36 -33.75 22.63
N PRO A 504 12.70 -34.97 22.14
CA PRO A 504 11.85 -35.76 21.23
C PRO A 504 11.07 -36.93 21.89
N LEU A 505 10.22 -37.60 21.07
CA LEU A 505 9.45 -38.87 21.20
C LEU A 505 7.92 -38.63 21.19
N ARG A 506 7.02 -39.41 20.54
CA ARG A 506 6.99 -40.79 20.00
C ARG A 506 5.91 -40.88 18.89
N ASP A 507 6.06 -41.81 17.94
CA ASP A 507 5.19 -41.99 16.75
C ASP A 507 3.80 -42.60 17.05
N HIS A 508 2.78 -42.19 16.28
CA HIS A 508 1.56 -42.96 16.08
C HIS A 508 0.98 -42.82 14.66
N ASP A 509 0.59 -43.98 14.13
CA ASP A 509 0.15 -44.24 12.76
C ASP A 509 -1.28 -43.79 12.42
N LEU A 510 -1.47 -43.63 11.12
CA LEU A 510 -2.65 -43.21 10.39
C LEU A 510 -3.70 -44.34 10.33
N ALA A 511 -4.97 -44.03 10.61
CA ALA A 511 -6.11 -44.92 10.37
C ALA A 511 -7.05 -44.33 9.30
N GLU A 512 -7.57 -45.21 8.43
CA GLU A 512 -8.57 -44.92 7.40
C GLU A 512 -9.94 -44.53 8.00
N ILE A 513 -10.61 -43.55 7.38
CA ILE A 513 -11.85 -42.94 7.89
C ILE A 513 -13.08 -43.52 7.17
N PRO A 514 -14.09 -44.03 7.90
CA PRO A 514 -15.34 -44.54 7.35
C PRO A 514 -16.31 -43.42 6.91
N PRO A 515 -17.30 -43.72 6.04
CA PRO A 515 -18.26 -42.75 5.53
C PRO A 515 -19.18 -42.19 6.62
N ALA A 516 -19.58 -40.91 6.46
CA ALA A 516 -20.47 -40.21 7.38
C ALA A 516 -21.88 -40.84 7.43
N GLU A 517 -22.36 -41.16 8.63
CA GLU A 517 -23.77 -41.51 8.90
C GLU A 517 -24.61 -40.24 9.10
N GLU A 518 -25.84 -40.25 8.59
CA GLU A 518 -26.80 -39.16 8.74
C GLU A 518 -27.29 -39.05 10.19
N ALA A 519 -27.14 -37.86 10.77
CA ALA A 519 -27.90 -37.48 11.96
C ALA A 519 -29.25 -36.84 11.54
N PRO A 520 -30.34 -37.06 12.31
CA PRO A 520 -31.69 -36.65 11.94
C PRO A 520 -31.84 -35.14 11.62
N GLY A 521 -32.73 -34.85 10.67
CA GLY A 521 -32.87 -33.60 9.90
C GLY A 521 -33.24 -32.29 10.63
N GLU A 522 -33.05 -32.20 11.94
CA GLU A 522 -33.34 -30.97 12.70
C GLU A 522 -32.08 -30.14 13.04
N THR A 523 -30.88 -30.63 12.73
CA THR A 523 -29.61 -29.95 13.06
C THR A 523 -28.82 -29.46 11.84
N PHE A 524 -28.04 -28.40 12.00
CA PHE A 524 -27.23 -27.78 10.94
C PHE A 524 -25.91 -27.22 11.51
N LEU A 525 -24.97 -26.86 10.64
CA LEU A 525 -23.71 -26.22 11.01
C LEU A 525 -23.71 -24.74 10.62
N ASN A 526 -23.23 -23.89 11.52
CA ASN A 526 -23.00 -22.48 11.21
C ASN A 526 -21.88 -22.36 10.14
N PRO A 527 -21.92 -21.43 9.17
CA PRO A 527 -20.98 -21.37 8.05
C PRO A 527 -19.51 -21.14 8.39
N TYR A 528 -19.23 -20.87 9.66
CA TYR A 528 -17.90 -20.70 10.18
C TYR A 528 -17.81 -21.23 11.61
N HIS A 529 -16.59 -21.55 11.99
CA HIS A 529 -16.20 -21.78 13.37
C HIS A 529 -14.92 -21.00 13.67
N PHE A 530 -14.30 -21.26 14.82
CA PHE A 530 -13.07 -20.61 15.25
C PHE A 530 -11.98 -21.62 15.55
N VAL A 531 -10.77 -21.29 15.12
CA VAL A 531 -9.54 -21.87 15.63
C VAL A 531 -9.19 -21.11 16.91
N PRO A 532 -9.15 -21.76 18.08
CA PRO A 532 -8.99 -21.06 19.35
C PRO A 532 -7.66 -20.31 19.44
N ILE A 533 -7.64 -19.27 20.27
CA ILE A 533 -6.42 -18.52 20.59
C ILE A 533 -5.91 -18.95 21.96
N ARG A 534 -4.58 -19.01 22.12
CA ARG A 534 -3.91 -19.22 23.41
C ARG A 534 -3.15 -17.97 23.79
N GLU A 535 -2.85 -17.80 25.08
CA GLU A 535 -1.81 -16.84 25.47
C GLU A 535 -0.51 -17.25 24.76
N PRO A 536 0.12 -16.34 24.01
CA PRO A 536 1.32 -16.68 23.25
C PRO A 536 2.49 -16.91 24.21
N ASP A 537 3.27 -17.95 23.95
CA ASP A 537 4.61 -18.09 24.53
C ASP A 537 5.57 -17.22 23.72
N THR A 538 5.79 -16.00 24.19
CA THR A 538 6.69 -15.05 23.51
C THR A 538 8.16 -15.35 23.73
N GLY A 539 8.52 -16.30 24.59
CA GLY A 539 9.92 -16.65 24.86
C GLY A 539 10.65 -17.20 23.62
N SER A 540 9.91 -17.74 22.66
CA SER A 540 10.43 -18.23 21.38
C SER A 540 10.22 -17.26 20.22
N TRP A 541 9.69 -16.07 20.47
CA TRP A 541 9.46 -15.03 19.46
C TRP A 541 10.65 -14.08 19.40
N LEU A 542 10.88 -13.43 18.27
CA LEU A 542 11.97 -12.47 18.12
C LEU A 542 11.67 -11.22 18.96
N ALA A 543 12.59 -10.76 19.79
CA ALA A 543 12.40 -9.51 20.51
C ALA A 543 12.37 -8.32 19.54
N ARG A 544 11.58 -7.29 19.86
CA ARG A 544 11.37 -6.14 18.98
C ARG A 544 12.68 -5.42 18.61
N ASP A 545 13.59 -5.31 19.57
CA ASP A 545 14.90 -4.66 19.44
C ASP A 545 15.95 -5.52 18.71
N GLU A 546 15.71 -6.83 18.57
CA GLU A 546 16.60 -7.77 17.86
C GLU A 546 16.37 -7.81 16.34
N LEU A 547 15.37 -7.10 15.81
CA LEU A 547 15.16 -6.97 14.35
C LEU A 547 16.10 -5.90 13.76
N ASP A 548 17.39 -6.24 13.74
CA ASP A 548 18.49 -5.38 13.30
C ASP A 548 19.38 -6.04 12.23
N SER A 549 20.58 -5.49 12.03
CA SER A 549 21.55 -5.95 11.04
C SER A 549 22.24 -7.28 11.40
N SER A 550 22.19 -7.72 12.66
CA SER A 550 22.74 -8.99 13.13
C SER A 550 21.72 -10.14 13.09
N CYS A 551 20.44 -9.79 12.99
CA CYS A 551 19.30 -10.70 13.01
C CYS A 551 19.35 -11.78 11.91
N CYS A 552 19.03 -13.03 12.26
CA CYS A 552 18.93 -14.11 11.27
C CYS A 552 17.76 -13.93 10.27
N HIS A 553 16.76 -13.12 10.62
CA HIS A 553 15.64 -12.78 9.75
C HIS A 553 15.99 -11.66 8.76
N SER A 554 17.18 -11.07 8.87
CA SER A 554 17.60 -9.96 8.03
C SER A 554 17.57 -10.28 6.54
N HIS A 555 17.13 -9.32 5.72
CA HIS A 555 17.24 -9.38 4.25
C HIS A 555 18.62 -8.94 3.72
N GLY A 556 19.50 -8.43 4.60
CA GLY A 556 20.78 -7.84 4.21
C GLY A 556 21.84 -8.85 3.73
N PHE A 557 21.62 -10.14 3.95
CA PHE A 557 22.49 -11.25 3.53
C PHE A 557 21.69 -12.56 3.38
N TYR A 558 22.28 -13.56 2.76
CA TYR A 558 21.82 -14.95 2.83
C TYR A 558 22.66 -15.67 3.88
N ARG A 559 22.05 -16.14 4.96
CA ARG A 559 22.75 -16.87 6.02
C ARG A 559 22.55 -18.37 5.80
N GLN A 560 23.62 -19.15 5.97
CA GLN A 560 23.56 -20.62 5.81
C GLN A 560 23.10 -21.31 7.08
N GLN A 561 23.46 -20.76 8.26
CA GLN A 561 23.09 -21.32 9.55
C GLN A 561 23.04 -20.27 10.67
N VAL A 562 22.31 -20.57 11.74
CA VAL A 562 22.26 -19.83 13.00
C VAL A 562 22.39 -20.85 14.11
N ASP A 563 23.31 -20.67 15.05
CA ASP A 563 23.53 -21.63 16.15
C ASP A 563 23.74 -23.07 15.67
N ASP A 564 24.58 -23.24 14.65
CA ASP A 564 24.83 -24.54 13.99
C ASP A 564 23.57 -25.20 13.39
N ARG A 565 22.44 -24.47 13.28
CA ARG A 565 21.21 -24.94 12.63
C ARG A 565 21.09 -24.35 11.23
N PRO A 566 20.80 -25.17 10.20
CA PRO A 566 20.71 -24.68 8.84
C PRO A 566 19.51 -23.74 8.64
N LEU A 567 19.74 -22.72 7.81
CA LEU A 567 18.71 -21.87 7.22
C LEU A 567 18.52 -22.24 5.74
N TYR A 568 17.27 -22.24 5.31
CA TYR A 568 16.85 -22.68 3.99
C TYR A 568 16.48 -21.50 3.11
N HIS A 569 16.86 -21.62 1.84
CA HIS A 569 16.52 -20.71 0.75
C HIS A 569 16.06 -21.56 -0.41
N GLY A 570 15.06 -21.10 -1.16
CA GLY A 570 14.54 -21.92 -2.23
C GLY A 570 13.20 -21.49 -2.77
N ARG A 571 12.59 -22.43 -3.51
CA ARG A 571 11.28 -22.29 -4.13
C ARG A 571 10.42 -23.50 -3.83
N LEU A 572 9.17 -23.25 -3.51
CA LEU A 572 8.10 -24.24 -3.50
C LEU A 572 7.24 -24.02 -4.75
N THR A 573 7.09 -25.03 -5.59
CA THR A 573 6.11 -25.03 -6.69
C THR A 573 4.87 -25.78 -6.23
N CYS A 574 3.71 -25.14 -6.34
CA CYS A 574 2.45 -25.63 -5.80
C CYS A 574 1.41 -25.80 -6.90
N LEU A 575 0.72 -26.93 -6.87
CA LEU A 575 -0.46 -27.21 -7.68
C LEU A 575 -1.71 -26.92 -6.85
N LEU A 576 -2.61 -26.08 -7.35
CA LEU A 576 -3.89 -25.76 -6.73
C LEU A 576 -5.02 -26.31 -7.60
N GLU A 577 -5.92 -27.10 -7.02
CA GLU A 577 -7.11 -27.62 -7.71
C GLU A 577 -8.39 -27.11 -7.04
N THR A 578 -9.35 -26.64 -7.84
CA THR A 578 -10.67 -26.25 -7.35
C THR A 578 -11.53 -27.48 -7.05
N GLU A 579 -11.99 -27.67 -5.81
CA GLU A 579 -12.94 -28.76 -5.50
C GLU A 579 -14.39 -28.31 -5.48
N THR A 580 -14.61 -27.02 -5.25
CA THR A 580 -15.89 -26.35 -5.52
C THR A 580 -15.63 -25.19 -6.47
N PRO A 581 -16.65 -24.68 -7.17
CA PRO A 581 -16.46 -23.52 -8.02
C PRO A 581 -15.82 -22.36 -7.24
N LEU A 582 -14.88 -21.68 -7.88
CA LEU A 582 -14.05 -20.63 -7.28
C LEU A 582 -14.39 -19.31 -7.95
N PHE A 583 -14.59 -18.26 -7.17
CA PHE A 583 -14.74 -16.92 -7.72
C PHE A 583 -13.81 -15.94 -7.01
N ILE A 584 -12.89 -15.33 -7.75
CA ILE A 584 -12.06 -14.23 -7.29
C ILE A 584 -12.52 -12.97 -8.02
N GLY A 585 -13.15 -12.05 -7.30
CA GLY A 585 -13.62 -10.80 -7.90
C GLY A 585 -12.49 -9.80 -8.15
N ALA A 586 -12.61 -9.04 -9.23
CA ALA A 586 -11.85 -7.82 -9.49
C ALA A 586 -12.78 -6.59 -9.47
N THR A 587 -13.10 -6.02 -10.63
CA THR A 587 -13.95 -4.85 -10.77
C THR A 587 -15.43 -5.24 -10.86
N GLY A 588 -16.31 -4.33 -10.40
CA GLY A 588 -17.76 -4.47 -10.49
C GLY A 588 -18.39 -3.34 -11.30
N ASP A 589 -19.54 -3.60 -11.91
CA ASP A 589 -20.34 -2.59 -12.61
C ASP A 589 -21.42 -1.96 -11.71
N SER A 590 -22.08 -0.92 -12.23
CA SER A 590 -23.18 -0.21 -11.56
C SER A 590 -24.54 -0.90 -11.72
N SER A 591 -24.60 -2.13 -12.21
CA SER A 591 -25.87 -2.86 -12.36
C SER A 591 -26.43 -3.28 -10.99
N VAL A 592 -27.71 -3.64 -10.94
CA VAL A 592 -28.38 -4.06 -9.71
C VAL A 592 -29.13 -5.37 -9.99
N PRO A 593 -28.70 -6.53 -9.46
CA PRO A 593 -27.50 -6.75 -8.63
C PRO A 593 -26.20 -6.51 -9.41
N SER A 594 -25.17 -5.98 -8.74
CA SER A 594 -23.91 -5.62 -9.42
C SER A 594 -23.21 -6.85 -9.98
N ARG A 595 -22.72 -6.73 -11.21
CA ARG A 595 -21.93 -7.78 -11.86
C ARG A 595 -20.48 -7.58 -11.49
N ILE A 596 -19.84 -8.62 -10.96
CA ILE A 596 -18.42 -8.62 -10.63
C ILE A 596 -17.69 -9.53 -11.61
N GLU A 597 -16.62 -9.03 -12.20
CA GLU A 597 -15.78 -9.81 -13.11
C GLU A 597 -14.73 -10.63 -12.35
N ASN A 598 -14.26 -11.73 -12.97
CA ASN A 598 -13.15 -12.49 -12.42
C ASN A 598 -11.85 -11.68 -12.50
N TYR A 599 -10.97 -11.91 -11.53
CA TYR A 599 -9.60 -11.43 -11.62
C TYR A 599 -8.86 -12.05 -12.81
N ARG A 600 -8.06 -11.21 -13.48
CA ARG A 600 -7.29 -11.57 -14.65
C ARG A 600 -5.86 -11.09 -14.52
N LEU A 601 -4.92 -11.88 -15.02
CA LEU A 601 -3.52 -11.53 -15.21
C LEU A 601 -3.18 -11.76 -16.69
N GLY A 602 -2.62 -10.77 -17.38
CA GLY A 602 -2.36 -10.86 -18.82
C GLY A 602 -3.60 -11.24 -19.64
N ASN A 603 -4.77 -10.69 -19.28
CA ASN A 603 -6.11 -11.02 -19.81
C ASN A 603 -6.63 -12.44 -19.55
N ARG A 604 -5.85 -13.35 -18.96
CA ARG A 604 -6.28 -14.71 -18.61
C ARG A 604 -6.83 -14.76 -17.19
N ILE A 605 -7.74 -15.68 -16.91
CA ILE A 605 -8.19 -15.94 -15.54
C ILE A 605 -6.99 -16.31 -14.67
N ALA A 606 -6.88 -15.68 -13.51
CA ALA A 606 -5.80 -15.95 -12.57
C ALA A 606 -6.27 -15.84 -11.12
N ILE A 607 -5.42 -16.29 -10.21
CA ILE A 607 -5.56 -16.06 -8.77
C ILE A 607 -4.49 -15.04 -8.36
N PRO A 608 -4.85 -13.87 -7.81
CA PRO A 608 -3.87 -12.87 -7.42
C PRO A 608 -3.01 -13.39 -6.27
N ALA A 609 -1.70 -13.15 -6.35
CA ALA A 609 -0.73 -13.52 -5.32
C ALA A 609 -1.12 -13.00 -3.91
N ALA A 610 -1.75 -11.81 -3.85
CA ALA A 610 -2.26 -11.24 -2.59
C ALA A 610 -3.37 -12.10 -1.95
N SER A 611 -4.23 -12.75 -2.73
CA SER A 611 -5.26 -13.66 -2.22
C SER A 611 -4.66 -14.96 -1.69
N LEU A 612 -3.69 -15.53 -2.42
CA LEU A 612 -2.92 -16.70 -1.96
C LEU A 612 -2.17 -16.38 -0.66
N ARG A 613 -1.44 -15.26 -0.62
CA ARG A 613 -0.71 -14.78 0.57
C ARG A 613 -1.67 -14.56 1.75
N GLY A 614 -2.82 -13.93 1.51
CA GLY A 614 -3.83 -13.68 2.55
C GLY A 614 -4.37 -14.97 3.16
N MET A 615 -4.68 -15.96 2.32
CA MET A 615 -5.15 -17.28 2.75
C MET A 615 -4.08 -18.04 3.55
N LEU A 616 -2.87 -18.18 3.01
CA LEU A 616 -1.77 -18.91 3.66
C LEU A 616 -1.34 -18.22 4.95
N SER A 617 -1.25 -16.90 4.96
CA SER A 617 -0.86 -16.17 6.16
C SER A 617 -1.91 -16.21 7.26
N SER A 618 -3.20 -16.18 6.94
CA SER A 618 -4.25 -16.38 7.94
C SER A 618 -4.19 -17.76 8.58
N LEU A 619 -3.81 -18.79 7.82
CA LEU A 619 -3.61 -20.13 8.36
C LEU A 619 -2.31 -20.22 9.17
N ALA A 620 -1.24 -19.56 8.74
CA ALA A 620 0.01 -19.47 9.50
C ALA A 620 -0.17 -18.79 10.85
N GLU A 621 -0.92 -17.67 10.87
CA GLU A 621 -1.31 -16.95 12.08
C GLU A 621 -2.05 -17.87 13.07
N ALA A 622 -2.93 -18.74 12.56
CA ALA A 622 -3.67 -19.69 13.38
C ALA A 622 -2.80 -20.86 13.85
N ALA A 623 -2.07 -21.51 12.95
CA ALA A 623 -1.28 -22.71 13.22
C ALA A 623 -0.12 -22.47 14.19
N SER A 624 0.51 -21.28 14.12
CA SER A 624 1.61 -20.89 15.01
C SER A 624 1.17 -20.08 16.24
N ASN A 625 -0.14 -19.89 16.42
CA ASN A 625 -0.71 -18.95 17.39
C ASN A 625 -0.04 -17.54 17.36
N SER A 626 0.32 -17.07 16.17
CA SER A 626 0.94 -15.75 15.95
C SER A 626 -0.07 -14.60 16.03
N ALA A 627 0.42 -13.36 16.04
CA ALA A 627 -0.41 -12.17 16.09
C ALA A 627 -1.38 -12.03 14.91
N MET A 628 -2.56 -11.48 15.19
CA MET A 628 -3.57 -11.16 14.17
C MET A 628 -3.21 -9.85 13.50
N ARG A 629 -2.51 -9.94 12.36
CA ARG A 629 -2.01 -8.75 11.64
C ARG A 629 -3.10 -7.84 11.09
N VAL A 630 -4.34 -8.34 10.96
CA VAL A 630 -5.49 -7.57 10.48
C VAL A 630 -6.64 -7.67 11.48
N LEU A 631 -6.84 -6.61 12.25
CA LEU A 631 -7.91 -6.49 13.23
C LEU A 631 -8.60 -5.12 13.11
N HIS A 632 -9.92 -5.12 13.24
CA HIS A 632 -10.79 -3.95 13.27
C HIS A 632 -10.85 -3.41 14.70
N GLN A 633 -10.64 -2.10 14.83
CA GLN A 633 -10.59 -1.39 16.12
C GLN A 633 -11.86 -0.56 16.39
N GLY A 634 -12.95 -0.78 15.65
CA GLY A 634 -14.21 -0.11 15.95
C GLY A 634 -14.82 -0.56 17.28
N ILE A 635 -15.58 0.33 17.90
CA ILE A 635 -16.25 0.07 19.17
C ILE A 635 -17.32 -1.02 19.01
N LEU A 636 -17.42 -1.91 19.98
CA LEU A 636 -18.50 -2.90 20.00
C LEU A 636 -19.78 -2.27 20.55
N SER A 637 -20.79 -2.16 19.70
CA SER A 637 -22.09 -1.61 20.07
C SER A 637 -23.24 -2.61 19.87
N TYR A 638 -24.29 -2.55 20.70
CA TYR A 638 -25.47 -3.41 20.63
C TYR A 638 -26.77 -2.59 20.72
N ARG A 639 -27.90 -3.18 20.30
CA ARG A 639 -29.20 -2.52 20.39
C ARG A 639 -29.91 -2.87 21.70
N LYS A 640 -30.40 -1.87 22.43
CA LYS A 640 -31.18 -2.08 23.67
C LYS A 640 -32.54 -2.71 23.39
N LYS A 641 -33.01 -3.54 24.33
CA LYS A 641 -34.40 -4.07 24.34
C LYS A 641 -35.36 -2.93 24.68
N ALA A 642 -36.58 -2.96 24.14
CA ALA A 642 -37.60 -1.91 24.35
C ALA A 642 -37.91 -1.65 25.84
N LYS A 643 -37.83 -2.67 26.70
CA LYS A 643 -37.99 -2.53 28.16
C LYS A 643 -36.92 -1.64 28.82
N ASN A 644 -35.74 -1.51 28.21
CA ASN A 644 -34.62 -0.70 28.68
C ASN A 644 -34.53 0.64 27.91
N ALA A 645 -35.63 1.07 27.27
CA ALA A 645 -35.69 2.36 26.60
C ALA A 645 -35.58 3.49 27.62
N LEU A 646 -34.91 4.58 27.25
CA LEU A 646 -34.89 5.81 28.03
C LEU A 646 -36.28 6.44 28.02
N ARG A 647 -36.78 6.84 29.19
CA ARG A 647 -38.16 7.34 29.36
C ARG A 647 -38.22 8.82 29.68
N GLU A 648 -37.21 9.35 30.35
CA GLU A 648 -37.16 10.77 30.74
C GLU A 648 -36.73 11.63 29.56
N ILE A 649 -37.37 12.80 29.43
CA ILE A 649 -37.02 13.81 28.43
C ILE A 649 -36.48 15.04 29.17
N GLY A 650 -35.36 15.54 28.70
CA GLY A 650 -34.71 16.72 29.25
C GLY A 650 -34.15 17.61 28.15
N MET A 651 -33.75 18.81 28.54
CA MET A 651 -33.10 19.78 27.66
C MET A 651 -31.63 19.95 28.06
N ILE A 652 -30.73 19.93 27.07
CA ILE A 652 -29.30 20.17 27.29
C ILE A 652 -29.07 21.63 27.69
N VAL A 653 -28.32 21.84 28.77
CA VAL A 653 -27.92 23.16 29.27
C VAL A 653 -26.40 23.20 29.40
N LEU A 654 -25.76 24.00 28.55
CA LEU A 654 -24.33 24.31 28.63
C LEU A 654 -24.16 25.65 29.35
N ARG A 655 -23.41 25.69 30.45
CA ARG A 655 -23.19 26.89 31.27
C ARG A 655 -21.80 26.84 31.92
N ASP A 656 -21.02 27.91 31.80
CA ASP A 656 -19.70 28.07 32.45
C ASP A 656 -18.76 26.88 32.19
N GLY A 657 -18.74 26.36 30.95
CA GLY A 657 -17.97 25.18 30.55
C GLY A 657 -18.50 23.83 31.09
N LYS A 658 -19.55 23.84 31.93
CA LYS A 658 -20.20 22.66 32.49
C LYS A 658 -21.46 22.27 31.71
N ARG A 659 -21.83 20.99 31.82
CA ARG A 659 -22.87 20.33 31.03
C ARG A 659 -23.95 19.81 31.97
N PHE A 660 -25.20 20.18 31.72
CA PHE A 660 -26.35 19.81 32.54
C PHE A 660 -27.53 19.37 31.67
N ILE A 661 -28.47 18.65 32.29
CA ILE A 661 -29.84 18.49 31.78
C ILE A 661 -30.79 19.25 32.68
N LEU A 662 -31.75 19.94 32.06
CA LEU A 662 -32.97 20.41 32.70
C LEU A 662 -34.07 19.35 32.47
N PRO A 663 -34.50 18.61 33.50
CA PRO A 663 -35.62 17.66 33.41
C PRO A 663 -36.90 18.37 32.96
N LEU A 664 -37.65 17.80 32.02
CA LEU A 664 -38.95 18.34 31.61
C LEU A 664 -40.14 17.63 32.26
N VAL A 665 -39.93 16.44 32.82
CA VAL A 665 -40.95 15.69 33.55
C VAL A 665 -40.62 15.76 35.06
N PRO A 666 -41.57 16.03 35.97
CA PRO A 666 -43.01 16.24 35.74
C PRO A 666 -43.39 17.69 35.40
N LEU A 667 -42.43 18.55 35.04
CA LEU A 667 -42.67 19.99 34.83
C LEU A 667 -43.66 20.29 33.69
N MET A 668 -43.73 19.39 32.69
CA MET A 668 -44.53 19.50 31.48
C MET A 668 -45.27 18.19 31.20
N GLU A 669 -46.43 18.30 30.57
CA GLU A 669 -47.13 17.16 30.01
C GLU A 669 -46.52 16.79 28.65
N VAL A 670 -46.08 15.54 28.52
CA VAL A 670 -45.54 15.00 27.26
C VAL A 670 -46.60 14.14 26.62
N THR A 671 -47.28 14.69 25.62
CA THR A 671 -48.31 13.99 24.87
C THR A 671 -47.70 13.25 23.70
N LYS A 672 -47.92 11.94 23.65
CA LYS A 672 -47.55 11.16 22.47
C LYS A 672 -48.62 11.34 21.38
N LEU A 673 -48.21 11.69 20.17
CA LEU A 673 -49.12 11.83 19.03
C LEU A 673 -49.64 10.45 18.60
N ARG A 674 -50.86 10.10 19.03
CA ARG A 674 -51.54 8.85 18.69
C ARG A 674 -52.03 8.95 17.22
N HIS A 675 -51.93 7.86 16.45
CA HIS A 675 -52.26 7.80 15.01
C HIS A 675 -51.25 8.39 13.99
N ALA A 676 -50.04 8.74 14.42
CA ALA A 676 -48.95 9.24 13.56
C ALA A 676 -48.64 8.41 12.30
N TYR A 677 -49.04 7.14 12.27
CA TYR A 677 -48.76 6.20 11.18
C TYR A 677 -50.01 5.59 10.53
N THR A 678 -51.21 5.96 11.00
CA THR A 678 -52.48 5.40 10.51
C THR A 678 -53.43 6.46 9.95
N ASP A 679 -53.26 7.74 10.35
CA ASP A 679 -54.02 8.87 9.83
C ASP A 679 -53.21 9.63 8.76
N PRO A 680 -53.69 9.70 7.49
CA PRO A 680 -53.01 10.42 6.41
C PRO A 680 -52.77 11.91 6.68
N ALA A 681 -53.67 12.60 7.38
CA ALA A 681 -53.57 14.03 7.65
C ALA A 681 -52.54 14.31 8.75
N MET A 682 -52.52 13.49 9.81
CA MET A 682 -51.45 13.54 10.82
C MET A 682 -50.09 13.24 10.19
N LYS A 683 -50.02 12.26 9.28
CA LYS A 683 -48.79 11.96 8.53
C LYS A 683 -48.30 13.16 7.73
N HIS A 684 -49.19 13.79 6.95
CA HIS A 684 -48.84 14.98 6.17
C HIS A 684 -48.34 16.11 7.06
N PHE A 685 -48.98 16.34 8.22
CA PHE A 685 -48.50 17.30 9.21
C PHE A 685 -47.08 16.98 9.70
N LEU A 686 -46.81 15.72 10.07
CA LEU A 686 -45.48 15.30 10.53
C LEU A 686 -44.42 15.40 9.42
N ASP A 687 -44.81 15.26 8.16
CA ASP A 687 -43.95 15.39 6.97
C ASP A 687 -43.70 16.86 6.58
N ASP A 688 -44.58 17.77 6.95
CA ASP A 688 -44.41 19.21 6.71
C ASP A 688 -43.66 19.91 7.87
N LYS A 689 -43.86 19.48 9.12
CA LYS A 689 -43.30 20.17 10.30
C LYS A 689 -41.90 19.71 10.70
N ASN A 690 -41.19 20.57 11.43
CA ASN A 690 -39.84 20.29 11.93
C ASN A 690 -39.86 19.86 13.41
N SER A 691 -38.84 19.11 13.81
CA SER A 691 -38.58 18.87 15.23
C SER A 691 -38.06 20.15 15.88
N TRP A 692 -38.32 20.29 17.17
CA TRP A 692 -37.75 21.33 18.01
C TRP A 692 -36.23 21.36 17.88
N SER A 693 -35.73 22.56 17.66
CA SER A 693 -34.34 22.95 17.89
C SER A 693 -34.31 24.44 18.25
N PRO A 694 -33.23 24.94 18.86
CA PRO A 694 -33.07 26.38 19.10
C PRO A 694 -33.24 27.27 17.85
N ARG A 695 -33.02 26.72 16.64
CA ARG A 695 -33.23 27.43 15.36
C ARG A 695 -34.65 27.27 14.81
N CYS A 696 -35.33 26.17 15.16
CA CYS A 696 -36.69 25.86 14.73
C CYS A 696 -37.60 25.91 15.95
N ASN A 697 -37.66 27.07 16.61
CA ASN A 697 -38.26 27.23 17.93
C ASN A 697 -39.78 27.49 17.90
N ARG A 698 -40.47 27.03 16.86
CA ARG A 698 -41.90 27.25 16.65
C ARG A 698 -42.75 26.50 17.68
N VAL A 699 -43.80 27.16 18.14
CA VAL A 699 -44.84 26.61 19.01
C VAL A 699 -46.03 26.15 18.20
N TYR A 700 -46.54 24.97 18.54
CA TYR A 700 -47.76 24.38 17.98
C TYR A 700 -48.79 24.23 19.10
N TYR A 701 -50.06 24.04 18.72
CA TYR A 701 -51.18 24.03 19.65
C TYR A 701 -51.94 22.71 19.57
N LEU A 702 -52.13 22.04 20.71
CA LEU A 702 -52.82 20.75 20.79
C LEU A 702 -54.07 20.84 21.67
N GLY A 703 -55.17 20.22 21.23
CA GLY A 703 -56.43 20.13 21.99
C GLY A 703 -56.29 19.32 23.29
N ARG A 704 -57.22 19.51 24.24
CA ARG A 704 -57.22 18.84 25.55
C ARG A 704 -57.34 17.31 25.49
N ASP A 705 -57.97 16.77 24.44
CA ASP A 705 -58.13 15.33 24.24
C ASP A 705 -56.84 14.63 23.76
N GLY A 706 -55.83 15.39 23.31
CA GLY A 706 -54.54 14.90 22.83
C GLY A 706 -54.61 14.03 21.56
N ASN A 707 -55.78 13.93 20.92
CA ASN A 707 -56.03 13.04 19.78
C ASN A 707 -56.12 13.77 18.43
N GLN A 708 -56.10 15.11 18.44
CA GLN A 708 -56.18 15.96 17.24
C GLN A 708 -54.80 16.25 16.65
N ILE A 709 -54.76 16.67 15.38
CA ILE A 709 -53.54 17.15 14.71
C ILE A 709 -53.15 18.51 15.33
N PRO A 710 -51.89 18.72 15.77
CA PRO A 710 -51.47 20.01 16.28
C PRO A 710 -51.64 21.12 15.24
N ALA A 711 -52.11 22.29 15.66
CA ALA A 711 -52.29 23.47 14.81
C ALA A 711 -51.13 24.47 14.96
N GLU A 712 -50.89 25.28 13.93
CA GLU A 712 -49.93 26.39 13.98
C GLU A 712 -50.48 27.64 14.67
N THR A 713 -51.80 27.79 14.65
CA THR A 713 -52.51 28.92 15.26
C THR A 713 -53.30 28.45 16.48
N ARG A 714 -53.50 29.38 17.41
CA ARG A 714 -54.18 29.09 18.67
C ARG A 714 -55.69 28.98 18.47
N GLY A 715 -56.24 27.79 18.68
CA GLY A 715 -57.69 27.57 18.81
C GLY A 715 -58.18 27.66 20.27
N ALA A 716 -59.48 27.87 20.45
CA ALA A 716 -60.09 27.87 21.79
C ALA A 716 -59.86 26.53 22.51
N GLY A 717 -59.29 26.57 23.71
CA GLY A 717 -59.03 25.38 24.53
C GLY A 717 -57.77 24.57 24.16
N MET A 718 -56.95 25.04 23.20
CA MET A 718 -55.68 24.40 22.85
C MET A 718 -54.51 24.87 23.72
N ARG A 719 -53.53 23.99 23.92
CA ARG A 719 -52.34 24.22 24.76
C ARG A 719 -51.10 24.39 23.88
N PRO A 720 -50.23 25.38 24.15
CA PRO A 720 -48.98 25.55 23.40
C PRO A 720 -47.96 24.47 23.75
N GLY A 721 -47.18 24.04 22.76
CA GLY A 721 -46.14 23.04 22.93
C GLY A 721 -45.17 23.00 21.75
N ILE A 722 -44.09 22.26 21.92
CA ILE A 722 -43.06 22.04 20.91
C ILE A 722 -43.06 20.58 20.48
N LEU A 723 -42.68 20.32 19.22
CA LEU A 723 -42.65 18.97 18.66
C LEU A 723 -41.28 18.34 18.82
N ARG A 724 -41.23 17.04 19.09
CA ARG A 724 -40.03 16.22 18.96
C ARG A 724 -40.30 15.16 17.89
N LEU A 725 -39.73 15.34 16.70
CA LEU A 725 -39.96 14.49 15.53
C LEU A 725 -38.63 13.84 15.09
N LEU A 726 -38.61 12.54 14.82
CA LEU A 726 -37.44 11.87 14.23
C LEU A 726 -37.61 11.77 12.71
N GLY A 727 -36.59 12.13 11.94
CA GLY A 727 -36.62 12.17 10.48
C GLY A 727 -36.02 10.92 9.83
N ARG A 728 -36.76 10.32 8.89
CA ARG A 728 -36.26 9.53 7.75
C ARG A 728 -37.34 9.49 6.67
N GLU A 729 -37.06 10.00 5.49
CA GLU A 729 -38.00 9.97 4.35
C GLU A 729 -38.37 8.53 3.95
N GLY A 730 -39.62 8.33 3.51
CA GLY A 730 -40.10 7.06 2.94
C GLY A 730 -40.28 5.93 3.96
N ARG A 731 -40.24 6.22 5.27
CA ARG A 731 -40.18 5.19 6.32
C ARG A 731 -41.54 4.75 6.88
N HIS A 732 -42.63 5.23 6.32
CA HIS A 732 -43.97 5.10 6.88
C HIS A 732 -44.45 3.65 6.95
N ASP A 733 -44.06 2.80 5.99
CA ASP A 733 -44.49 1.39 5.95
C ASP A 733 -43.77 0.51 6.99
N ALA A 734 -42.62 0.95 7.52
CA ALA A 734 -41.77 0.18 8.43
C ALA A 734 -41.94 0.56 9.92
N LEU A 735 -42.78 1.56 10.24
CA LEU A 735 -42.83 2.23 11.55
C LEU A 735 -44.08 1.95 12.40
N GLN A 736 -44.99 1.08 11.97
CA GLN A 736 -46.17 0.67 12.79
C GLN A 736 -45.80 0.27 14.24
N ASN A 737 -44.55 -0.16 14.48
CA ASN A 737 -44.06 -0.63 15.78
C ASN A 737 -43.07 0.30 16.53
N LYS A 738 -42.81 1.54 16.08
CA LYS A 738 -41.83 2.45 16.73
C LYS A 738 -42.45 3.81 17.05
N LYS A 739 -42.32 4.23 18.31
CA LYS A 739 -43.10 5.28 18.97
C LYS A 739 -42.17 6.47 19.31
N HIS A 740 -42.02 7.48 18.45
CA HIS A 740 -40.98 8.51 18.65
C HIS A 740 -41.41 9.98 18.47
N GLU A 741 -42.67 10.23 18.15
CA GLU A 741 -43.22 11.55 17.87
C GLU A 741 -43.97 12.07 19.11
N TYR A 742 -43.49 13.19 19.66
CA TYR A 742 -44.01 13.75 20.90
C TYR A 742 -44.36 15.23 20.74
N PHE A 743 -45.43 15.63 21.41
CA PHE A 743 -45.78 17.01 21.69
C PHE A 743 -45.47 17.30 23.16
N ILE A 744 -44.63 18.29 23.41
CA ILE A 744 -44.19 18.65 24.75
C ILE A 744 -44.82 20.00 25.07
N GLU A 745 -45.72 20.01 26.03
CA GLU A 745 -46.39 21.24 26.45
C GLU A 745 -45.40 22.23 27.04
N ILE A 746 -45.61 23.51 26.76
CA ILE A 746 -44.82 24.61 27.33
C ILE A 746 -45.76 25.62 27.99
N PRO A 747 -45.36 26.28 29.09
CA PRO A 747 -46.19 27.30 29.71
C PRO A 747 -46.30 28.52 28.82
N GLU A 748 -47.50 29.07 28.72
CA GLU A 748 -47.83 30.17 27.81
C GLU A 748 -46.94 31.41 28.01
N ARG A 749 -46.48 31.68 29.23
CA ARG A 749 -45.55 32.79 29.53
C ARG A 749 -44.19 32.70 28.83
N TYR A 750 -43.85 31.56 28.26
CA TYR A 750 -42.61 31.36 27.49
C TYR A 750 -42.85 31.33 25.97
N VAL A 751 -44.08 31.63 25.53
CA VAL A 751 -44.40 31.82 24.12
C VAL A 751 -44.29 33.31 23.82
N ASP A 752 -43.44 33.68 22.88
CA ASP A 752 -43.28 35.06 22.44
C ASP A 752 -44.38 35.48 21.43
N GLN A 753 -44.32 36.74 21.01
CA GLN A 753 -45.29 37.33 20.09
C GLN A 753 -45.25 36.71 18.68
N ASP A 754 -44.16 36.03 18.33
CA ASP A 754 -43.95 35.37 17.04
C ASP A 754 -44.32 33.87 17.08
N HIS A 755 -45.02 33.43 18.12
CA HIS A 755 -45.36 32.03 18.38
C HIS A 755 -44.12 31.14 18.46
N CYS A 756 -43.05 31.64 19.07
CA CYS A 756 -41.82 30.91 19.31
C CYS A 756 -41.59 30.69 20.82
N PHE A 757 -40.91 29.61 21.17
CA PHE A 757 -40.61 29.27 22.56
C PHE A 757 -39.31 29.94 23.00
N ASP A 758 -39.40 30.82 24.01
CA ASP A 758 -38.24 31.42 24.69
C ASP A 758 -37.64 30.42 25.69
N TYR A 759 -36.93 29.44 25.12
CA TYR A 759 -36.24 28.41 25.88
C TYR A 759 -35.12 28.98 26.76
N ARG A 760 -34.57 30.17 26.45
CA ARG A 760 -33.50 30.79 27.25
C ARG A 760 -34.06 31.35 28.54
N MET A 761 -35.18 32.07 28.47
CA MET A 761 -35.91 32.51 29.66
C MET A 761 -36.39 31.31 30.47
N PHE A 762 -36.91 30.27 29.80
CA PHE A 762 -37.29 29.02 30.45
C PHE A 762 -36.13 28.36 31.23
N ILE A 763 -34.97 28.18 30.59
CA ILE A 763 -33.77 27.64 31.24
C ILE A 763 -33.34 28.53 32.41
N ARG A 764 -33.30 29.86 32.22
CA ARG A 764 -32.87 30.81 33.26
C ARG A 764 -33.75 30.75 34.50
N ASP A 765 -35.07 30.77 34.32
CA ASP A 765 -36.05 30.73 35.41
C ASP A 765 -36.00 29.41 36.16
N ARG A 766 -35.88 28.29 35.42
CA ARG A 766 -35.89 26.94 36.03
C ARG A 766 -34.56 26.56 36.65
N ALA A 767 -33.43 26.99 36.08
CA ALA A 767 -32.10 26.72 36.62
C ALA A 767 -31.88 27.41 37.99
N ARG A 768 -32.51 28.56 38.24
CA ARG A 768 -32.45 29.27 39.54
C ARG A 768 -33.07 28.49 40.69
N ASN A 769 -33.95 27.51 40.40
CA ASN A 769 -34.61 26.68 41.40
C ASN A 769 -33.85 25.38 41.73
N GLY A 770 -32.57 25.25 41.32
CA GLY A 770 -31.72 24.11 41.67
C GLY A 770 -32.05 22.80 40.94
N THR A 771 -32.75 22.86 39.81
CA THR A 771 -33.28 21.68 39.09
C THR A 771 -32.33 21.11 38.02
N LEU A 772 -31.12 21.67 37.88
CA LEU A 772 -30.16 21.18 36.89
C LEU A 772 -29.46 19.91 37.38
N VAL A 773 -29.50 18.88 36.56
CA VAL A 773 -28.81 17.62 36.81
C VAL A 773 -27.50 17.61 36.01
N PRO A 774 -26.32 17.49 36.65
CA PRO A 774 -25.04 17.46 35.93
C PRO A 774 -24.95 16.25 35.00
N ILE A 775 -24.37 16.45 33.83
CA ILE A 775 -24.06 15.38 32.89
C ILE A 775 -22.68 14.82 33.21
N SER A 776 -22.60 13.51 33.47
CA SER A 776 -21.30 12.86 33.65
C SER A 776 -20.46 12.97 32.36
N PRO A 777 -19.14 13.21 32.45
CA PRO A 777 -18.26 13.24 31.27
C PRO A 777 -18.40 11.97 30.40
N VAL A 778 -18.51 10.81 31.06
CA VAL A 778 -18.70 9.50 30.41
C VAL A 778 -19.99 9.45 29.59
N ALA A 779 -21.13 9.93 30.12
CA ALA A 779 -22.40 9.91 29.39
C ALA A 779 -22.37 10.79 28.14
N TRP A 780 -21.69 11.94 28.23
CA TRP A 780 -21.48 12.84 27.10
C TRP A 780 -20.61 12.18 26.03
N GLU A 781 -19.45 11.67 26.42
CA GLU A 781 -18.52 10.99 25.51
C GLU A 781 -19.18 9.78 24.84
N ARG A 782 -19.89 8.94 25.60
CA ARG A 782 -20.61 7.76 25.10
C ARG A 782 -21.60 8.14 23.98
N TYR A 783 -22.35 9.22 24.15
CA TYR A 783 -23.28 9.68 23.11
C TYR A 783 -22.52 10.02 21.82
N HIS A 784 -21.46 10.82 21.92
CA HIS A 784 -20.70 11.28 20.76
C HIS A 784 -20.02 10.12 20.02
N CYS A 785 -19.36 9.19 20.73
CA CYS A 785 -18.76 8.01 20.11
C CYS A 785 -19.79 7.15 19.35
N LEU A 786 -20.97 6.91 19.94
CA LEU A 786 -22.02 6.11 19.28
C LEU A 786 -22.67 6.84 18.09
N ALA A 787 -22.77 8.16 18.16
CA ALA A 787 -23.26 8.97 17.05
C ALA A 787 -22.25 8.96 15.89
N GLU A 788 -20.97 9.10 16.19
CA GLU A 788 -19.86 9.08 15.23
C GLU A 788 -19.65 7.71 14.58
N GLU A 789 -19.63 6.61 15.35
CA GLU A 789 -19.60 5.23 14.82
C GLU A 789 -20.71 5.05 13.78
N ARG A 790 -21.90 5.59 14.06
CA ARG A 790 -23.03 5.50 13.14
C ARG A 790 -22.84 6.37 11.89
N THR A 791 -22.41 7.61 12.06
CA THR A 791 -22.04 8.52 10.96
C THR A 791 -21.08 7.83 9.99
N LEU A 792 -19.99 7.26 10.51
CA LEU A 792 -18.97 6.59 9.72
C LEU A 792 -19.51 5.34 9.00
N SER A 793 -20.43 4.60 9.63
CA SER A 793 -21.05 3.40 9.00
C SER A 793 -21.89 3.68 7.75
N GLN A 794 -22.19 4.95 7.44
CA GLN A 794 -23.00 5.36 6.29
C GLN A 794 -22.26 6.32 5.34
N LYS A 795 -20.96 6.55 5.55
CA LYS A 795 -20.16 7.51 4.76
C LYS A 795 -20.15 7.24 3.25
N ASN A 796 -20.38 6.00 2.85
CA ASN A 796 -20.37 5.58 1.44
C ASN A 796 -21.74 5.66 0.75
N ASP A 797 -22.77 6.16 1.42
CA ASP A 797 -24.09 6.31 0.79
C ASP A 797 -24.07 7.48 -0.23
N PRO A 798 -24.39 7.23 -1.51
CA PRO A 798 -24.21 8.22 -2.59
C PRO A 798 -24.94 9.54 -2.33
N GLU A 799 -26.18 9.50 -1.86
CA GLU A 799 -27.00 10.69 -1.64
C GLU A 799 -26.48 11.52 -0.45
N LEU A 800 -25.80 10.86 0.48
CA LEU A 800 -25.24 11.47 1.68
C LEU A 800 -23.86 12.07 1.43
N ARG A 801 -23.12 11.55 0.44
CA ARG A 801 -21.91 12.21 -0.09
C ARG A 801 -22.25 13.50 -0.83
N GLU A 802 -23.43 13.60 -1.43
CA GLU A 802 -23.88 14.80 -2.16
C GLU A 802 -24.49 15.88 -1.24
N ASP A 803 -24.82 15.53 0.02
CA ASP A 803 -25.42 16.44 1.01
C ASP A 803 -24.41 17.43 1.62
N LYS A 804 -23.92 18.36 0.79
CA LYS A 804 -22.99 19.42 1.22
C LYS A 804 -23.58 20.36 2.28
N ALA A 805 -24.91 20.44 2.38
CA ALA A 805 -25.62 21.25 3.35
C ALA A 805 -25.81 20.56 4.71
N CYS A 806 -25.43 19.29 4.85
CA CYS A 806 -25.63 18.49 6.06
C CYS A 806 -27.09 18.47 6.53
N ALA A 807 -28.03 18.54 5.59
CA ALA A 807 -29.46 18.76 5.82
C ALA A 807 -30.33 17.55 5.43
N SER A 808 -29.75 16.52 4.79
CA SER A 808 -30.47 15.34 4.33
C SER A 808 -31.20 14.64 5.48
N LEU A 809 -32.49 14.39 5.27
CA LEU A 809 -33.35 13.66 6.19
C LEU A 809 -33.21 12.14 6.06
N LYS A 810 -32.50 11.62 5.04
CA LYS A 810 -32.35 10.18 4.81
C LYS A 810 -31.29 9.50 5.67
N TRP A 811 -30.45 10.29 6.37
CA TRP A 811 -29.27 9.81 7.09
C TRP A 811 -29.59 8.78 8.16
N LEU A 812 -30.30 9.20 9.22
CA LEU A 812 -30.42 8.40 10.42
C LEU A 812 -31.83 8.31 10.96
N PRO A 813 -32.28 7.09 11.31
CA PRO A 813 -33.62 6.82 11.78
C PRO A 813 -34.00 7.46 13.13
N PHE A 814 -33.08 8.17 13.74
CA PHE A 814 -33.16 8.79 15.05
C PHE A 814 -32.62 10.23 15.06
N HIS A 815 -32.37 10.78 13.87
CA HIS A 815 -32.01 12.17 13.68
C HIS A 815 -33.24 13.05 13.93
N PRO A 816 -33.17 14.11 14.74
CA PRO A 816 -34.28 15.06 14.85
C PRO A 816 -34.57 15.73 13.50
N LYS A 817 -35.83 15.69 13.05
CA LYS A 817 -36.23 16.25 11.75
C LYS A 817 -35.98 17.77 11.70
N GLY A 818 -35.44 18.28 10.59
CA GLY A 818 -35.15 19.71 10.42
C GLY A 818 -33.86 20.19 11.08
N ARG A 819 -33.11 19.30 11.74
CA ARG A 819 -31.84 19.64 12.39
C ARG A 819 -30.68 19.52 11.40
N VAL A 820 -29.89 20.58 11.25
CA VAL A 820 -28.65 20.57 10.44
C VAL A 820 -27.50 19.99 11.27
N ARG A 821 -26.69 19.13 10.65
CA ARG A 821 -25.52 18.48 11.24
C ARG A 821 -24.26 19.33 11.10
N GLU A 822 -23.19 19.00 11.82
CA GLU A 822 -21.92 19.73 11.78
C GLU A 822 -20.97 19.08 10.80
N ARG A 823 -20.57 19.80 9.74
CA ARG A 823 -19.63 19.26 8.75
C ARG A 823 -18.24 19.13 9.36
N ASP A 824 -17.66 17.96 9.18
CA ASP A 824 -16.25 17.65 9.39
C ASP A 824 -15.53 17.80 8.05
N PRO A 825 -14.70 18.83 7.89
CA PRO A 825 -13.98 19.07 6.64
C PRO A 825 -12.87 18.05 6.37
N GLU A 826 -12.35 17.35 7.38
CA GLU A 826 -11.26 16.38 7.19
C GLU A 826 -11.79 15.06 6.64
N ASN A 827 -12.94 14.62 7.13
CA ASN A 827 -13.53 13.33 6.77
C ASN A 827 -14.69 13.43 5.76
N ASP A 828 -15.09 14.65 5.38
CA ASP A 828 -16.26 14.95 4.54
C ASP A 828 -17.55 14.25 5.03
N VAL A 829 -17.76 14.24 6.35
CA VAL A 829 -18.96 13.70 7.02
C VAL A 829 -19.63 14.78 7.86
N CYS A 830 -20.91 14.61 8.21
CA CYS A 830 -21.63 15.62 9.01
C CYS A 830 -22.04 15.11 10.39
N HIS A 831 -21.24 15.32 11.44
CA HIS A 831 -21.51 14.81 12.79
C HIS A 831 -22.80 15.30 13.44
N LEU A 832 -23.40 14.45 14.28
CA LEU A 832 -24.58 14.75 15.07
C LEU A 832 -24.23 15.16 16.52
N SER A 833 -23.73 16.38 16.70
CA SER A 833 -23.33 16.92 18.01
C SER A 833 -24.50 17.35 18.89
N LEU A 834 -24.35 17.32 20.22
CA LEU A 834 -25.30 17.92 21.18
C LEU A 834 -25.03 19.42 21.35
N ARG A 835 -26.09 20.23 21.44
CA ARG A 835 -26.05 21.69 21.59
C ARG A 835 -26.91 22.16 22.76
N HIS A 836 -26.60 23.34 23.29
CA HIS A 836 -27.44 24.01 24.28
C HIS A 836 -28.87 24.18 23.74
N GLY A 837 -29.88 23.74 24.50
CA GLY A 837 -31.29 23.78 24.12
C GLY A 837 -31.81 22.54 23.36
N ASP A 838 -30.95 21.57 23.04
CA ASP A 838 -31.38 20.31 22.43
C ASP A 838 -32.23 19.49 23.39
N LEU A 839 -33.29 18.88 22.87
CA LEU A 839 -34.06 17.92 23.62
C LEU A 839 -33.44 16.53 23.47
N VAL A 840 -33.31 15.81 24.57
CA VAL A 840 -32.75 14.46 24.62
C VAL A 840 -33.57 13.56 25.52
N PHE A 841 -33.48 12.26 25.27
CA PHE A 841 -33.82 11.25 26.26
C PHE A 841 -32.62 11.02 27.17
N TYR A 842 -32.86 10.79 28.46
CA TYR A 842 -31.78 10.55 29.41
C TYR A 842 -32.15 9.54 30.49
N ALA A 843 -31.13 9.06 31.21
CA ALA A 843 -31.27 8.33 32.46
C ALA A 843 -30.43 8.99 33.55
N GLU A 844 -30.97 9.00 34.76
CA GLU A 844 -30.34 9.57 35.95
C GLU A 844 -30.02 8.48 36.97
N GLN A 845 -28.85 8.56 37.57
CA GLN A 845 -28.44 7.75 38.70
C GLN A 845 -27.73 8.66 39.72
N ASN A 846 -28.13 8.60 40.99
CA ASN A 846 -27.53 9.41 42.06
C ASN A 846 -27.45 10.91 41.75
N ARG A 847 -28.51 11.50 41.15
CA ARG A 847 -28.56 12.91 40.72
C ARG A 847 -27.50 13.32 39.70
N VAL A 848 -27.01 12.38 38.91
CA VAL A 848 -26.11 12.63 37.77
C VAL A 848 -26.67 11.92 36.55
N VAL A 849 -26.62 12.58 35.40
CA VAL A 849 -27.02 11.94 34.13
C VAL A 849 -25.98 10.89 33.75
N SER A 850 -26.44 9.65 33.67
CA SER A 850 -25.63 8.47 33.37
C SER A 850 -25.70 8.06 31.89
N GLU A 851 -26.71 8.53 31.15
CA GLU A 851 -26.87 8.24 29.72
C GLU A 851 -27.74 9.29 29.01
N ILE A 852 -27.44 9.57 27.74
CA ILE A 852 -28.13 10.56 26.89
C ILE A 852 -28.28 10.03 25.45
N SER A 853 -29.39 10.35 24.79
CA SER A 853 -29.63 9.99 23.38
C SER A 853 -30.73 10.84 22.72
N PHE A 854 -30.73 10.94 21.38
CA PHE A 854 -31.85 11.54 20.64
C PHE A 854 -33.08 10.62 20.49
N SER A 855 -32.93 9.30 20.68
CA SER A 855 -34.04 8.33 20.65
C SER A 855 -34.12 7.50 21.93
N ALA A 856 -35.35 7.22 22.36
CA ALA A 856 -35.65 6.35 23.49
C ALA A 856 -35.04 4.94 23.35
N ILE A 857 -34.96 4.41 22.10
CA ILE A 857 -34.29 3.13 21.80
C ILE A 857 -33.02 3.43 21.01
N TRP A 858 -31.94 3.72 21.73
CA TRP A 858 -30.60 3.95 21.18
C TRP A 858 -29.75 2.67 21.17
N ARG A 859 -28.60 2.72 20.48
CA ARG A 859 -27.55 1.72 20.67
C ARG A 859 -26.87 1.94 22.01
N SER A 860 -26.31 0.90 22.58
CA SER A 860 -25.39 0.99 23.70
C SER A 860 -24.03 0.53 23.22
N ARG A 861 -22.95 0.94 23.87
CA ARG A 861 -21.62 0.35 23.68
C ARG A 861 -21.33 -0.68 24.76
N VAL A 862 -20.43 -1.62 24.47
CA VAL A 862 -19.79 -2.49 25.45
C VAL A 862 -18.73 -1.66 26.17
N GLU A 863 -18.65 -1.79 27.50
CA GLU A 863 -17.78 -0.96 28.33
C GLU A 863 -16.98 -1.79 29.33
N THR A 864 -15.84 -1.26 29.75
CA THR A 864 -15.08 -1.78 30.88
C THR A 864 -15.84 -1.52 32.19
N SER A 865 -15.66 -2.42 33.15
CA SER A 865 -16.43 -2.39 34.40
C SER A 865 -15.99 -1.23 35.31
N ASP A 866 -14.70 -0.86 35.25
CA ASP A 866 -14.07 0.08 36.20
C ASP A 866 -13.95 1.51 35.66
N SER A 867 -13.76 1.67 34.34
CA SER A 867 -13.47 2.97 33.70
C SER A 867 -14.55 3.44 32.73
N TYR A 868 -15.58 2.63 32.45
CA TYR A 868 -16.63 2.89 31.46
C TYR A 868 -16.11 3.24 30.05
N GLN A 869 -14.88 2.82 29.75
CA GLN A 869 -14.24 3.04 28.45
C GLN A 869 -14.92 2.17 27.39
N ALA A 870 -15.04 2.70 26.18
CA ALA A 870 -15.56 1.95 25.06
C ALA A 870 -14.67 0.74 24.76
N VAL A 871 -15.30 -0.43 24.65
CA VAL A 871 -14.57 -1.67 24.37
C VAL A 871 -14.56 -1.94 22.87
N THR A 872 -13.36 -2.17 22.35
CA THR A 872 -13.08 -2.59 20.97
C THR A 872 -12.74 -4.08 20.94
N VAL A 873 -12.60 -4.68 19.75
CA VAL A 873 -12.34 -6.13 19.63
C VAL A 873 -10.99 -6.52 20.26
N ASP A 874 -9.96 -5.69 20.09
CA ASP A 874 -8.61 -5.90 20.61
C ASP A 874 -8.53 -5.89 22.15
N CYS A 875 -9.50 -5.28 22.85
CA CYS A 875 -9.63 -5.41 24.31
C CYS A 875 -9.83 -6.87 24.76
N PHE A 876 -10.36 -7.74 23.88
CA PHE A 876 -10.56 -9.17 24.15
C PHE A 876 -9.44 -10.06 23.60
N VAL A 877 -8.40 -9.47 23.03
CA VAL A 877 -7.24 -10.14 22.44
C VAL A 877 -6.01 -9.90 23.32
N PRO A 878 -5.24 -10.95 23.66
CA PRO A 878 -3.96 -10.80 24.35
C PRO A 878 -3.08 -9.76 23.65
N LYS A 879 -2.34 -8.95 24.43
CA LYS A 879 -1.56 -7.83 23.89
C LYS A 879 -0.64 -8.24 22.75
N GLU A 880 0.07 -9.35 22.93
CA GLU A 880 1.03 -9.88 21.95
C GLU A 880 0.37 -10.54 20.73
N LEU A 881 -0.95 -10.75 20.75
CA LEU A 881 -1.71 -11.24 19.60
C LEU A 881 -2.40 -10.14 18.78
N ARG A 882 -2.27 -8.89 19.19
CA ARG A 882 -2.82 -7.73 18.45
C ARG A 882 -1.93 -7.41 17.24
N PRO A 883 -2.44 -6.68 16.23
CA PRO A 883 -1.59 -6.14 15.18
C PRO A 883 -0.35 -5.43 15.77
N PHE A 884 0.80 -5.53 15.11
CA PHE A 884 2.04 -4.98 15.63
C PHE A 884 1.91 -3.48 15.91
N ASN A 885 2.19 -3.07 17.15
CA ASN A 885 2.07 -1.71 17.65
C ASN A 885 3.19 -1.43 18.67
N ARG A 886 3.25 -0.21 19.19
CA ARG A 886 4.30 0.22 20.13
C ARG A 886 4.28 -0.54 21.46
N ASP A 887 3.12 -1.07 21.86
CA ASP A 887 2.94 -1.74 23.15
C ASP A 887 3.46 -3.19 23.16
N ARG A 888 3.74 -3.76 21.98
CA ARG A 888 4.23 -5.14 21.82
C ARG A 888 5.75 -5.23 21.94
N ARG A 889 6.20 -6.29 22.61
CA ARG A 889 7.61 -6.54 22.89
C ARG A 889 8.26 -7.56 21.95
N ALA A 890 7.46 -8.39 21.29
CA ALA A 890 7.96 -9.48 20.45
C ALA A 890 7.25 -9.53 19.10
N ILE A 891 7.99 -10.01 18.09
CA ILE A 891 7.53 -10.19 16.71
C ILE A 891 7.22 -11.67 16.50
N SER A 892 5.99 -11.96 16.08
CA SER A 892 5.52 -13.33 15.95
C SER A 892 6.03 -14.02 14.66
N PRO A 893 6.11 -15.36 14.62
CA PRO A 893 6.60 -16.09 13.44
C PRO A 893 5.85 -15.77 12.13
N ALA A 894 4.52 -15.60 12.18
CA ALA A 894 3.77 -15.23 10.98
C ALA A 894 4.08 -13.80 10.48
N GLU A 895 4.44 -12.88 11.38
CA GLU A 895 4.90 -11.53 11.04
C GLU A 895 6.28 -11.57 10.37
N LEU A 896 7.20 -12.43 10.83
CA LEU A 896 8.51 -12.64 10.20
C LEU A 896 8.37 -13.33 8.82
N LEU A 897 7.46 -14.28 8.67
CA LEU A 897 7.22 -14.93 7.37
C LEU A 897 6.56 -14.00 6.36
N PHE A 898 5.46 -13.34 6.75
CA PHE A 898 4.60 -12.61 5.82
C PHE A 898 4.67 -11.09 5.93
N GLY A 899 5.58 -10.55 6.74
CA GLY A 899 5.80 -9.13 6.93
C GLY A 899 4.75 -8.44 7.80
N PHE A 900 5.07 -7.23 8.26
CA PHE A 900 4.18 -6.38 9.05
C PHE A 900 4.57 -4.91 8.89
N VAL A 901 3.64 -4.03 9.26
CA VAL A 901 3.87 -2.60 9.46
C VAL A 901 3.31 -2.25 10.83
N GLU A 902 4.08 -1.54 11.63
CA GLU A 902 3.65 -1.04 12.93
C GLU A 902 2.51 -0.03 12.77
N LEU A 903 1.41 -0.26 13.48
CA LEU A 903 0.29 0.68 13.54
C LEU A 903 0.62 1.82 14.52
N ASP A 904 0.31 3.06 14.12
CA ASP A 904 0.33 4.22 15.02
C ASP A 904 -1.06 4.35 15.67
N GLU A 905 -1.16 4.10 16.96
CA GLU A 905 -2.45 4.17 17.69
C GLU A 905 -2.86 5.63 18.02
N SER A 906 -2.03 6.61 17.68
CA SER A 906 -2.25 8.02 17.96
C SER A 906 -2.99 8.76 16.84
N GLU A 907 -4.17 8.31 16.43
CA GLU A 907 -5.05 9.15 15.57
C GLU A 907 -5.66 10.32 16.37
N HIS A 908 -5.52 10.38 17.71
CA HIS A 908 -6.18 11.38 18.56
C HIS A 908 -5.26 12.14 19.54
N SER A 909 -3.93 11.92 19.53
CA SER A 909 -3.01 12.75 20.32
C SER A 909 -2.31 13.76 19.43
N THR A 910 -2.47 15.05 19.75
CA THR A 910 -1.78 16.19 19.13
C THR A 910 -0.25 16.15 19.26
N GLU A 911 0.29 15.23 20.05
CA GLU A 911 1.71 14.89 20.08
C GLU A 911 1.98 13.64 19.24
N LYS A 912 2.08 13.79 17.91
CA LYS A 912 2.70 12.76 17.05
C LYS A 912 4.15 12.58 17.51
N SER A 913 4.39 11.51 18.27
CA SER A 913 5.67 11.29 18.94
C SER A 913 6.84 11.15 17.95
N ARG A 914 8.03 11.60 18.35
CA ARG A 914 9.30 11.58 17.60
C ARG A 914 9.86 10.17 17.29
N TYR A 915 9.14 9.08 17.60
CA TYR A 915 9.64 7.70 17.54
C TYR A 915 9.38 6.99 16.19
N GLU A 916 10.22 6.00 15.86
CA GLU A 916 10.29 5.26 14.58
C GLU A 916 9.20 4.18 14.44
N GLN A 917 8.37 4.29 13.39
CA GLN A 917 7.46 3.21 12.99
C GLN A 917 8.26 2.10 12.29
N MET A 918 8.14 0.88 12.79
CA MET A 918 8.84 -0.32 12.30
C MET A 918 8.05 -1.02 11.20
N ALA A 919 8.73 -1.53 10.18
CA ALA A 919 8.13 -2.36 9.14
C ALA A 919 9.09 -3.46 8.70
N PHE A 920 8.56 -4.58 8.20
CA PHE A 920 9.33 -5.72 7.71
C PHE A 920 8.65 -6.35 6.49
N ALA A 921 9.38 -6.62 5.41
CA ALA A 921 8.82 -7.11 4.14
C ALA A 921 8.32 -8.56 4.18
N GLY A 922 8.82 -9.35 5.14
CA GLY A 922 8.56 -10.79 5.24
C GLY A 922 9.50 -11.61 4.36
N LYS A 923 9.69 -12.87 4.73
CA LYS A 923 10.66 -13.78 4.11
C LYS A 923 10.15 -14.59 2.92
N VAL A 924 8.88 -14.43 2.54
CA VAL A 924 8.26 -15.14 1.41
C VAL A 924 7.71 -14.21 0.35
N ARG A 925 7.84 -14.64 -0.92
CA ARG A 925 7.24 -14.00 -2.10
C ARG A 925 6.38 -15.04 -2.83
N LEU A 926 5.18 -14.65 -3.26
CA LEU A 926 4.27 -15.52 -4.00
C LEU A 926 4.05 -14.98 -5.41
N SER A 927 4.00 -15.86 -6.40
CA SER A 927 3.48 -15.56 -7.73
C SER A 927 1.95 -15.57 -7.75
N ALA A 928 1.36 -15.04 -8.82
CA ALA A 928 -0.05 -15.31 -9.11
C ALA A 928 -0.25 -16.80 -9.42
N GLY A 929 -1.46 -17.30 -9.16
CA GLY A 929 -1.90 -18.61 -9.61
C GLY A 929 -2.36 -18.56 -11.05
N LEU A 930 -1.65 -19.26 -11.93
CA LEU A 930 -1.94 -19.32 -13.37
C LEU A 930 -2.61 -20.65 -13.71
N PRO A 931 -3.58 -20.69 -14.65
CA PRO A 931 -4.14 -21.95 -15.11
C PRO A 931 -3.05 -22.85 -15.66
N VAL A 932 -3.12 -24.14 -15.31
CA VAL A 932 -2.24 -25.15 -15.89
C VAL A 932 -2.53 -25.35 -17.37
N GLU A 933 -3.81 -25.34 -17.74
CA GLU A 933 -4.25 -25.59 -19.10
C GLU A 933 -4.20 -24.29 -19.92
N ASP A 934 -3.60 -24.36 -21.11
CA ASP A 934 -3.61 -23.26 -22.07
C ASP A 934 -4.87 -23.27 -22.92
N VAL A 935 -6.00 -22.94 -22.28
CA VAL A 935 -7.33 -22.92 -22.90
C VAL A 935 -7.97 -21.53 -22.78
N GLU A 936 -8.94 -21.24 -23.65
CA GLU A 936 -9.78 -20.05 -23.52
C GLU A 936 -10.49 -20.01 -22.17
N ASP A 937 -10.62 -18.82 -21.59
CA ASP A 937 -11.26 -18.64 -20.27
C ASP A 937 -12.71 -19.13 -20.23
N SER A 938 -13.42 -19.12 -21.35
CA SER A 938 -14.78 -19.65 -21.48
C SER A 938 -14.86 -21.14 -21.10
N ALA A 939 -13.78 -21.90 -21.32
CA ALA A 939 -13.66 -23.30 -20.92
C ALA A 939 -13.43 -23.48 -19.41
N LEU A 940 -12.85 -22.48 -18.75
CA LEU A 940 -12.56 -22.50 -17.31
C LEU A 940 -13.75 -22.03 -16.46
N LEU A 941 -14.70 -21.30 -17.03
CA LEU A 941 -15.83 -20.68 -16.33
C LEU A 941 -17.11 -21.51 -16.35
N GLU A 942 -17.89 -21.49 -15.26
CA GLU A 942 -19.24 -22.04 -15.25
C GLU A 942 -20.06 -21.51 -16.45
N PRO A 943 -20.88 -22.35 -17.10
CA PRO A 943 -21.49 -22.02 -18.40
C PRO A 943 -22.46 -20.85 -18.34
N LYS A 944 -23.00 -20.52 -17.16
CA LYS A 944 -23.91 -19.41 -16.94
C LYS A 944 -23.49 -18.61 -15.71
N PRO A 945 -23.63 -17.27 -15.73
CA PRO A 945 -23.52 -16.46 -14.52
C PRO A 945 -24.69 -16.77 -13.58
N ILE A 946 -24.43 -16.63 -12.27
CA ILE A 946 -25.38 -16.85 -11.18
C ILE A 946 -25.48 -15.59 -10.31
N VAL A 947 -26.59 -15.43 -9.59
CA VAL A 947 -26.74 -14.39 -8.57
C VAL A 947 -26.51 -15.04 -7.20
N LEU A 948 -25.54 -14.53 -6.44
CA LEU A 948 -25.25 -15.07 -5.12
C LEU A 948 -26.30 -14.63 -4.10
N LYS A 949 -26.56 -15.50 -3.11
CA LYS A 949 -27.23 -15.11 -1.86
C LYS A 949 -26.46 -13.97 -1.20
N ALA A 950 -27.17 -13.11 -0.47
CA ALA A 950 -26.55 -12.02 0.28
C ALA A 950 -25.48 -12.56 1.23
N LEU A 951 -24.23 -12.11 1.06
CA LEU A 951 -23.10 -12.50 1.90
C LEU A 951 -23.22 -11.85 3.28
N SER A 952 -24.07 -12.44 4.11
CA SER A 952 -24.32 -11.96 5.47
C SER A 952 -23.33 -12.58 6.44
N SER A 953 -23.06 -11.93 7.56
CA SER A 953 -22.49 -12.58 8.74
C SER A 953 -23.11 -12.00 10.01
N PRO A 954 -23.25 -12.77 11.11
CA PRO A 954 -23.76 -12.25 12.36
C PRO A 954 -22.82 -11.13 12.82
N LYS A 955 -23.37 -9.93 13.03
CA LYS A 955 -22.56 -8.79 13.44
C LYS A 955 -21.96 -9.08 14.84
N PRO A 956 -20.70 -8.68 15.10
CA PRO A 956 -19.97 -8.91 16.35
C PRO A 956 -20.61 -8.63 17.70
N PRO A 957 -21.68 -7.84 17.90
CA PRO A 957 -22.38 -7.93 19.18
C PRO A 957 -23.28 -9.17 19.21
N SER A 958 -22.88 -10.31 18.64
CA SER A 958 -23.52 -11.61 18.86
C SER A 958 -22.62 -12.45 19.78
N PRO A 959 -22.48 -12.09 21.09
CA PRO A 959 -21.47 -12.70 21.94
C PRO A 959 -21.47 -14.23 22.00
N PRO A 960 -22.63 -14.92 21.99
CA PRO A 960 -22.66 -16.39 22.07
C PRO A 960 -21.95 -17.09 20.90
N PHE A 961 -21.68 -16.39 19.79
CA PHE A 961 -20.99 -16.93 18.63
C PHE A 961 -19.50 -16.57 18.61
N TYR A 962 -19.13 -15.39 19.11
CA TYR A 962 -17.78 -14.83 18.94
C TYR A 962 -16.92 -14.88 20.21
N PHE A 963 -17.51 -15.08 21.39
CA PHE A 963 -16.81 -14.99 22.66
C PHE A 963 -17.02 -16.25 23.50
N VAL A 964 -16.12 -16.44 24.46
CA VAL A 964 -16.16 -17.45 25.50
C VAL A 964 -15.80 -16.81 26.83
N MET A 965 -16.11 -17.50 27.93
CA MET A 965 -15.59 -17.12 29.25
C MET A 965 -14.06 -17.22 29.27
N ARG A 966 -13.38 -16.48 30.16
CA ARG A 966 -11.90 -16.54 30.25
C ARG A 966 -11.36 -17.94 30.58
N ASP A 967 -12.13 -18.76 31.29
CA ASP A 967 -11.81 -20.17 31.54
C ASP A 967 -11.94 -21.07 30.28
N GLY A 968 -12.48 -20.53 29.17
CA GLY A 968 -12.72 -21.24 27.91
C GLY A 968 -14.10 -21.86 27.77
N SER A 969 -14.98 -21.76 28.78
CA SER A 969 -16.32 -22.33 28.71
C SER A 969 -17.22 -21.64 27.68
N GLY A 970 -18.01 -22.44 26.97
CA GLY A 970 -18.91 -22.03 25.88
C GLY A 970 -20.28 -21.52 26.32
N ALA A 971 -20.40 -20.96 27.52
CA ALA A 971 -21.67 -20.48 28.06
C ALA A 971 -22.28 -19.37 27.19
N TYR A 972 -23.61 -19.25 27.20
CA TYR A 972 -24.31 -18.15 26.53
C TYR A 972 -23.99 -16.81 27.20
N ILE A 973 -23.51 -15.86 26.39
CA ILE A 973 -23.15 -14.52 26.84
C ILE A 973 -24.16 -13.53 26.27
N ALA A 974 -24.91 -12.83 27.12
CA ALA A 974 -25.82 -11.79 26.65
C ALA A 974 -25.03 -10.53 26.23
N LYS A 975 -25.55 -9.78 25.26
CA LYS A 975 -24.91 -8.55 24.72
C LYS A 975 -24.51 -7.53 25.77
N LYS A 976 -25.33 -7.39 26.81
CA LYS A 976 -25.12 -6.46 27.94
C LYS A 976 -24.14 -6.95 29.00
N ASP A 977 -23.85 -8.25 29.02
CA ASP A 977 -22.99 -8.87 30.03
C ASP A 977 -21.57 -9.10 29.46
N LEU A 978 -21.35 -8.86 28.16
CA LEU A 978 -20.04 -8.93 27.52
C LEU A 978 -19.09 -7.88 28.15
N SER A 979 -17.93 -8.33 28.61
CA SER A 979 -16.87 -7.51 29.21
C SER A 979 -15.50 -8.20 29.02
N PRO A 980 -14.42 -7.45 28.76
CA PRO A 980 -13.06 -8.00 28.60
C PRO A 980 -12.49 -8.60 29.90
N ASP A 981 -13.03 -8.22 31.06
CA ASP A 981 -12.62 -8.73 32.37
C ASP A 981 -13.03 -10.20 32.56
N ARG A 982 -14.15 -10.59 31.92
CA ARG A 982 -14.79 -11.90 32.09
C ARG A 982 -14.77 -12.78 30.85
N HIS A 983 -14.57 -12.20 29.68
CA HIS A 983 -14.70 -12.88 28.39
C HIS A 983 -13.48 -12.63 27.52
N ARG A 984 -13.27 -13.53 26.56
CA ARG A 984 -12.27 -13.40 25.50
C ARG A 984 -12.86 -13.83 24.17
N ILE A 985 -12.20 -13.48 23.07
CA ILE A 985 -12.63 -13.98 21.76
C ILE A 985 -12.51 -15.50 21.68
N LYS A 986 -13.43 -16.14 20.96
CA LYS A 986 -13.46 -17.59 20.77
C LYS A 986 -12.27 -18.09 19.94
N GLY A 987 -11.73 -17.24 19.07
CA GLY A 987 -10.55 -17.53 18.28
C GLY A 987 -10.52 -16.79 16.95
N ARG A 988 -9.78 -17.36 15.98
CA ARG A 988 -9.65 -16.88 14.60
C ARG A 988 -10.73 -17.54 13.74
N LYS A 989 -11.54 -16.74 13.04
CA LYS A 989 -12.68 -17.25 12.28
C LYS A 989 -12.21 -18.06 11.07
N HIS A 990 -12.76 -19.26 10.90
CA HIS A 990 -12.51 -20.17 9.78
C HIS A 990 -13.84 -20.58 9.15
N TYR A 991 -13.96 -20.48 7.82
CA TYR A 991 -15.18 -20.84 7.10
C TYR A 991 -15.24 -22.35 6.85
N LEU A 992 -16.42 -22.94 7.02
CA LEU A 992 -16.62 -24.37 6.74
C LEU A 992 -16.73 -24.64 5.24
N HIS A 993 -16.48 -25.90 4.86
CA HIS A 993 -16.80 -26.43 3.54
C HIS A 993 -18.30 -26.71 3.41
N GLY A 994 -18.81 -26.78 2.18
CA GLY A 994 -20.19 -27.23 1.95
C GLY A 994 -20.33 -28.72 2.22
N LEU A 995 -21.50 -29.15 2.72
CA LEU A 995 -21.86 -30.57 2.86
C LEU A 995 -21.68 -31.27 1.51
N ARG A 996 -20.96 -32.40 1.50
CA ARG A 996 -20.71 -33.16 0.27
C ARG A 996 -21.85 -34.15 -0.01
N GLN A 997 -22.11 -34.43 -1.30
CA GLN A 997 -23.11 -35.42 -1.70
C GLN A 997 -22.66 -36.84 -1.35
N ARG A 998 -23.59 -37.67 -0.90
CA ARG A 998 -23.32 -39.09 -0.63
C ARG A 998 -22.97 -39.80 -1.94
N GLY A 999 -21.90 -40.59 -1.94
CA GLY A 999 -21.40 -41.29 -3.13
C GLY A 999 -20.70 -40.40 -4.17
N ASN A 1000 -20.73 -39.07 -4.02
CA ASN A 1000 -19.99 -38.13 -4.86
C ASN A 1000 -19.39 -36.99 -4.02
N PRO A 1001 -18.26 -37.25 -3.31
CA PRO A 1001 -17.65 -36.25 -2.42
C PRO A 1001 -17.15 -34.99 -3.16
N ASP A 1002 -17.04 -35.04 -4.49
CA ASP A 1002 -16.67 -33.91 -5.33
C ASP A 1002 -17.82 -32.91 -5.58
N ARG A 1003 -19.05 -33.22 -5.16
CA ARG A 1003 -20.20 -32.32 -5.30
C ARG A 1003 -20.68 -31.80 -3.96
N VAL A 1004 -21.08 -30.53 -3.92
CA VAL A 1004 -21.75 -29.94 -2.75
C VAL A 1004 -23.23 -30.28 -2.85
N GLN A 1005 -23.80 -30.75 -1.74
CA GLN A 1005 -25.22 -31.05 -1.60
C GLN A 1005 -26.06 -29.79 -1.77
N SER A 1006 -27.06 -29.83 -2.65
CA SER A 1006 -28.02 -28.75 -2.80
C SER A 1006 -28.89 -28.61 -1.55
N LEU A 1007 -29.31 -27.38 -1.27
CA LEU A 1007 -30.22 -27.08 -0.16
C LEU A 1007 -31.56 -26.60 -0.72
N ASP A 1008 -32.66 -27.08 -0.15
CA ASP A 1008 -33.98 -26.50 -0.43
C ASP A 1008 -34.09 -25.06 0.11
N ARG A 1009 -35.21 -24.38 -0.17
CA ARG A 1009 -35.46 -23.01 0.34
C ARG A 1009 -35.48 -22.92 1.87
N TYR A 1010 -35.67 -24.04 2.56
CA TYR A 1010 -35.66 -24.14 4.02
C TYR A 1010 -34.29 -24.60 4.54
N GLY A 1011 -33.27 -24.74 3.70
CA GLY A 1011 -31.91 -25.16 4.07
C GLY A 1011 -31.72 -26.65 4.36
N HIS A 1012 -32.68 -27.52 4.02
CA HIS A 1012 -32.51 -28.97 4.15
C HIS A 1012 -31.70 -29.51 2.96
N ALA A 1013 -30.83 -30.48 3.23
CA ALA A 1013 -30.15 -31.22 2.17
C ALA A 1013 -31.17 -31.96 1.31
N THR A 1014 -31.08 -31.80 0.00
CA THR A 1014 -31.94 -32.51 -0.95
C THR A 1014 -31.21 -32.74 -2.27
N GLU A 1015 -31.54 -33.83 -2.95
CA GLU A 1015 -31.06 -34.13 -4.31
C GLU A 1015 -31.93 -33.48 -5.40
N THR A 1016 -33.14 -33.02 -5.05
CA THR A 1016 -34.13 -32.51 -6.01
C THR A 1016 -34.13 -30.98 -6.15
N ALA A 1017 -33.37 -30.26 -5.33
CA ALA A 1017 -33.29 -28.80 -5.45
C ALA A 1017 -32.59 -28.40 -6.75
N ALA A 1018 -33.22 -27.47 -7.48
CA ALA A 1018 -32.75 -26.99 -8.77
C ALA A 1018 -31.42 -26.23 -8.71
N ASN A 1019 -31.16 -25.53 -7.59
CA ASN A 1019 -30.04 -24.58 -7.47
C ASN A 1019 -29.02 -25.03 -6.40
N PRO A 1020 -27.72 -24.76 -6.59
CA PRO A 1020 -26.69 -25.00 -5.59
C PRO A 1020 -26.82 -24.03 -4.39
N PRO A 1021 -26.20 -24.34 -3.23
CA PRO A 1021 -26.43 -23.60 -1.97
C PRO A 1021 -26.09 -22.10 -2.01
N TRP A 1022 -25.20 -21.69 -2.92
CA TRP A 1022 -24.73 -20.31 -3.06
C TRP A 1022 -25.59 -19.45 -3.98
N GLU A 1023 -26.43 -20.04 -4.81
CA GLU A 1023 -27.30 -19.31 -5.74
C GLU A 1023 -28.61 -18.91 -5.05
N THR A 1024 -29.04 -17.67 -5.24
CA THR A 1024 -30.28 -17.15 -4.65
C THR A 1024 -31.51 -17.74 -5.34
N CYS A 1025 -32.53 -18.05 -4.55
CA CYS A 1025 -33.86 -18.39 -5.08
C CYS A 1025 -34.69 -17.15 -5.41
N HIS A 1026 -34.27 -15.96 -4.94
CA HIS A 1026 -35.07 -14.73 -4.97
C HIS A 1026 -34.28 -13.56 -5.60
N PRO A 1027 -33.80 -13.64 -6.85
CA PRO A 1027 -32.89 -12.65 -7.42
C PRO A 1027 -33.44 -11.21 -7.42
N GLU A 1028 -34.77 -11.05 -7.53
CA GLU A 1028 -35.47 -9.76 -7.53
C GLU A 1028 -35.66 -9.17 -6.12
N GLU A 1029 -35.49 -9.97 -5.06
CA GLU A 1029 -35.63 -9.48 -3.69
C GLU A 1029 -34.33 -8.86 -3.18
N ARG A 1030 -34.39 -7.56 -2.86
CA ARG A 1030 -33.26 -6.76 -2.37
C ARG A 1030 -32.00 -6.92 -3.23
N PRO A 1031 -32.08 -6.67 -4.55
CA PRO A 1031 -30.97 -6.92 -5.46
C PRO A 1031 -29.72 -6.07 -5.14
N GLN A 1032 -29.89 -4.94 -4.44
CA GLN A 1032 -28.80 -4.06 -4.00
C GLN A 1032 -27.82 -4.69 -2.98
N ILE A 1033 -28.16 -5.82 -2.35
CA ILE A 1033 -27.24 -6.55 -1.44
C ILE A 1033 -26.75 -7.88 -2.04
N LYS A 1034 -27.06 -8.13 -3.31
CA LYS A 1034 -26.70 -9.34 -4.05
C LYS A 1034 -25.74 -8.98 -5.18
N VAL A 1035 -24.99 -9.97 -5.65
CA VAL A 1035 -23.98 -9.80 -6.70
C VAL A 1035 -24.12 -10.90 -7.73
N ARG A 1036 -23.97 -10.54 -9.00
CA ARG A 1036 -23.96 -11.47 -10.14
C ARG A 1036 -22.52 -11.83 -10.50
N VAL A 1037 -22.22 -13.12 -10.57
CA VAL A 1037 -20.86 -13.64 -10.78
C VAL A 1037 -20.87 -14.82 -11.73
N GLN A 1038 -19.72 -15.11 -12.35
CA GLN A 1038 -19.52 -16.32 -13.12
C GLN A 1038 -18.29 -17.06 -12.55
N PRO A 1039 -18.46 -18.06 -11.68
CA PRO A 1039 -17.34 -18.75 -11.05
C PRO A 1039 -16.48 -19.54 -12.04
N VAL A 1040 -15.21 -19.74 -11.72
CA VAL A 1040 -14.35 -20.79 -12.28
C VAL A 1040 -14.89 -22.16 -11.87
N ARG A 1041 -14.94 -23.09 -12.81
CA ARG A 1041 -15.44 -24.46 -12.59
C ARG A 1041 -14.64 -25.18 -11.52
N ARG A 1042 -15.24 -26.23 -10.96
CA ARG A 1042 -14.51 -27.24 -10.19
C ARG A 1042 -13.58 -28.04 -11.10
N LYS A 1043 -12.57 -28.67 -10.50
CA LYS A 1043 -11.49 -29.48 -11.12
C LYS A 1043 -10.56 -28.69 -12.05
N THR A 1044 -10.66 -27.36 -12.03
CA THR A 1044 -9.69 -26.47 -12.67
C THR A 1044 -8.41 -26.45 -11.87
N LYS A 1045 -7.28 -26.59 -12.56
CA LYS A 1045 -5.95 -26.60 -11.96
C LYS A 1045 -5.23 -25.28 -12.23
N PHE A 1046 -4.60 -24.76 -11.19
CA PHE A 1046 -3.71 -23.60 -11.23
C PHE A 1046 -2.37 -24.01 -10.65
N PHE A 1047 -1.29 -23.33 -11.03
CA PHE A 1047 0.01 -23.46 -10.38
C PHE A 1047 0.52 -22.10 -9.94
N PHE A 1048 1.33 -22.09 -8.88
CA PHE A 1048 2.02 -20.90 -8.39
C PHE A 1048 3.32 -21.28 -7.70
N HIS A 1049 4.22 -20.31 -7.57
CA HIS A 1049 5.50 -20.48 -6.88
C HIS A 1049 5.54 -19.63 -5.61
N LEU A 1050 6.25 -20.13 -4.60
CA LEU A 1050 6.59 -19.43 -3.38
C LEU A 1050 8.12 -19.45 -3.22
N ASP A 1051 8.75 -18.29 -3.37
CA ASP A 1051 10.18 -18.09 -3.11
C ASP A 1051 10.40 -17.71 -1.64
N PHE A 1052 11.46 -18.23 -1.03
CA PHE A 1052 11.81 -17.94 0.35
C PHE A 1052 13.33 -17.82 0.58
N SER A 1053 13.71 -17.11 1.64
CA SER A 1053 15.11 -16.98 2.08
C SER A 1053 15.20 -16.91 3.59
N ASN A 1054 16.33 -17.36 4.15
CA ASN A 1054 16.61 -17.31 5.59
C ASN A 1054 15.51 -17.96 6.45
N LEU A 1055 14.93 -19.08 6.00
CA LEU A 1055 13.95 -19.80 6.82
C LEU A 1055 14.64 -20.83 7.71
N SER A 1056 14.32 -20.84 9.00
CA SER A 1056 14.66 -21.99 9.83
C SER A 1056 13.91 -23.25 9.38
N ARG A 1057 14.38 -24.44 9.80
CA ARG A 1057 13.65 -25.69 9.56
C ARG A 1057 12.20 -25.61 10.06
N TRP A 1058 11.99 -24.97 11.20
CA TRP A 1058 10.67 -24.79 11.82
C TRP A 1058 9.76 -23.91 10.95
N GLU A 1059 10.27 -22.78 10.45
CA GLU A 1059 9.51 -21.88 9.59
C GLU A 1059 9.20 -22.50 8.23
N LEU A 1060 10.14 -23.26 7.66
CA LEU A 1060 9.89 -24.03 6.44
C LEU A 1060 8.82 -25.11 6.69
N GLY A 1061 8.86 -25.78 7.85
CA GLY A 1061 7.82 -26.72 8.29
C GLY A 1061 6.44 -26.06 8.45
N LEU A 1062 6.39 -24.86 9.01
CA LEU A 1062 5.17 -24.04 9.07
C LEU A 1062 4.66 -23.72 7.66
N LEU A 1063 5.54 -23.35 6.71
CA LEU A 1063 5.15 -23.13 5.32
C LEU A 1063 4.59 -24.40 4.64
N CYS A 1064 5.27 -25.53 4.80
CA CYS A 1064 4.80 -26.82 4.29
C CYS A 1064 3.43 -27.19 4.90
N TYR A 1065 3.24 -26.94 6.20
CA TYR A 1065 1.97 -27.15 6.87
C TYR A 1065 0.88 -26.25 6.30
N VAL A 1066 1.09 -24.93 6.16
CA VAL A 1066 0.02 -24.04 5.68
C VAL A 1066 -0.30 -24.24 4.20
N LEU A 1067 0.61 -24.80 3.40
CA LEU A 1067 0.31 -25.23 2.04
C LEU A 1067 -0.53 -26.51 2.05
N ARG A 1068 -0.13 -27.52 2.84
CA ARG A 1068 -0.77 -28.84 2.88
C ARG A 1068 -0.85 -29.39 4.30
N PRO A 1069 -1.82 -28.97 5.14
CA PRO A 1069 -1.87 -29.36 6.55
C PRO A 1069 -2.04 -30.87 6.74
N THR A 1070 -3.00 -31.45 6.02
CA THR A 1070 -3.25 -32.90 5.93
C THR A 1070 -3.65 -33.26 4.50
N ALA A 1071 -3.65 -34.54 4.15
CA ALA A 1071 -4.09 -35.02 2.84
C ALA A 1071 -5.57 -34.67 2.56
N CYS A 1072 -6.40 -34.63 3.61
CA CYS A 1072 -7.82 -34.31 3.52
C CYS A 1072 -8.12 -32.81 3.69
N PHE A 1073 -7.18 -32.02 4.18
CA PHE A 1073 -7.37 -30.58 4.36
C PHE A 1073 -7.60 -29.87 3.02
N ARG A 1074 -8.52 -28.90 3.02
CA ARG A 1074 -8.87 -28.02 1.92
C ARG A 1074 -8.90 -26.58 2.40
N HIS A 1075 -8.40 -25.68 1.57
CA HIS A 1075 -8.40 -24.25 1.86
C HIS A 1075 -9.69 -23.58 1.39
N LYS A 1076 -10.01 -22.44 1.99
CA LYS A 1076 -11.12 -21.57 1.58
C LYS A 1076 -10.62 -20.28 0.95
N LEU A 1077 -10.84 -20.12 -0.34
CA LEU A 1077 -10.34 -19.03 -1.18
C LEU A 1077 -11.49 -18.30 -1.90
N GLY A 1078 -11.32 -17.02 -2.20
CA GLY A 1078 -12.29 -16.25 -3.00
C GLY A 1078 -13.56 -15.78 -2.28
N MET A 1079 -14.52 -15.30 -3.06
CA MET A 1079 -15.81 -14.80 -2.60
C MET A 1079 -16.81 -15.95 -2.42
N GLY A 1080 -17.81 -15.78 -1.55
CA GLY A 1080 -18.83 -16.81 -1.31
C GLY A 1080 -18.39 -17.95 -0.39
N LYS A 1081 -17.30 -17.78 0.36
CA LYS A 1081 -16.83 -18.78 1.36
C LYS A 1081 -17.94 -19.27 2.32
N PRO A 1082 -18.79 -18.39 2.91
CA PRO A 1082 -19.87 -18.83 3.80
C PRO A 1082 -20.97 -19.63 3.10
N LEU A 1083 -21.05 -19.58 1.77
CA LEU A 1083 -22.05 -20.27 0.97
C LEU A 1083 -21.54 -21.61 0.42
N GLY A 1084 -20.28 -21.98 0.71
CA GLY A 1084 -19.66 -23.22 0.23
C GLY A 1084 -18.74 -23.09 -0.99
N LEU A 1085 -18.66 -21.91 -1.63
CA LEU A 1085 -17.74 -21.66 -2.76
C LEU A 1085 -16.26 -21.67 -2.33
N GLY A 1086 -15.38 -21.93 -3.29
CA GLY A 1086 -13.93 -21.74 -3.16
C GLY A 1086 -13.22 -22.71 -2.21
N SER A 1087 -13.64 -23.97 -2.17
CA SER A 1087 -12.83 -25.03 -1.55
C SER A 1087 -11.75 -25.47 -2.52
N VAL A 1088 -10.49 -25.35 -2.13
CA VAL A 1088 -9.34 -25.66 -3.00
C VAL A 1088 -8.37 -26.62 -2.31
N ARG A 1089 -7.80 -27.54 -3.08
CA ARG A 1089 -6.69 -28.40 -2.67
C ARG A 1089 -5.39 -27.76 -3.13
N ILE A 1090 -4.36 -27.79 -2.28
CA ILE A 1090 -3.01 -27.38 -2.67
C ILE A 1090 -2.09 -28.56 -2.41
N ASP A 1091 -1.29 -28.94 -3.41
CA ASP A 1091 -0.26 -29.95 -3.29
C ASP A 1091 1.11 -29.32 -3.61
N ILE A 1092 2.13 -29.71 -2.85
CA ILE A 1092 3.51 -29.27 -3.10
C ILE A 1092 4.05 -30.16 -4.22
N ALA A 1093 4.24 -29.59 -5.41
CA ALA A 1093 4.79 -30.27 -6.56
C ALA A 1093 6.31 -30.41 -6.46
N SER A 1094 6.98 -29.37 -5.96
CA SER A 1094 8.41 -29.45 -5.64
C SER A 1094 8.80 -28.52 -4.49
N LEU A 1095 9.88 -28.90 -3.79
CA LEU A 1095 10.67 -28.05 -2.90
C LEU A 1095 12.12 -28.09 -3.38
N GLN A 1096 12.61 -26.99 -3.95
CA GLN A 1096 13.97 -26.88 -4.48
C GLN A 1096 14.79 -25.91 -3.64
N LEU A 1097 15.99 -26.32 -3.22
CA LEU A 1097 16.82 -25.58 -2.26
C LEU A 1097 18.06 -24.98 -2.92
N ILE A 1098 18.55 -23.89 -2.33
CA ILE A 1098 19.70 -23.12 -2.81
C ILE A 1098 20.70 -22.93 -1.67
N ASP A 1099 21.92 -23.43 -1.85
CA ASP A 1099 23.09 -23.04 -1.06
C ASP A 1099 23.65 -21.74 -1.64
N ARG A 1100 23.24 -20.62 -1.05
CA ARG A 1100 23.66 -19.28 -1.48
C ARG A 1100 25.15 -19.02 -1.26
N VAL A 1101 25.75 -19.61 -0.21
CA VAL A 1101 27.18 -19.43 0.07
C VAL A 1101 28.02 -20.11 -1.00
N ARG A 1102 27.73 -21.39 -1.28
CA ARG A 1102 28.36 -22.13 -2.39
C ARG A 1102 28.10 -21.46 -3.74
N ARG A 1103 26.86 -21.02 -3.97
CA ARG A 1103 26.42 -20.39 -5.22
C ARG A 1103 27.23 -19.14 -5.57
N TYR A 1104 27.56 -18.30 -4.59
CA TYR A 1104 28.39 -17.12 -4.82
C TYR A 1104 29.88 -17.40 -4.67
N GLY A 1105 30.25 -18.34 -3.80
CA GLY A 1105 31.63 -18.59 -3.39
C GLY A 1105 32.41 -19.54 -4.28
N THR A 1106 31.77 -20.54 -4.90
CA THR A 1106 32.49 -21.58 -5.66
C THR A 1106 31.84 -21.97 -6.98
N ASP A 1107 30.50 -21.95 -7.08
CA ASP A 1107 29.81 -22.41 -8.30
C ASP A 1107 30.11 -21.54 -9.51
N ASP A 1108 30.11 -22.14 -10.69
CA ASP A 1108 30.19 -21.42 -11.96
C ASP A 1108 28.91 -20.59 -12.24
N LEU A 1109 29.00 -19.58 -13.11
CA LEU A 1109 27.86 -18.77 -13.53
C LEU A 1109 26.80 -19.58 -14.28
N THR A 1110 27.18 -20.68 -14.91
CA THR A 1110 26.26 -21.59 -15.61
C THR A 1110 25.60 -22.62 -14.68
N ALA A 1111 26.06 -22.75 -13.44
CA ALA A 1111 25.54 -23.72 -12.48
C ALA A 1111 24.06 -23.45 -12.16
N GLY A 1112 23.27 -24.54 -12.14
CA GLY A 1112 21.84 -24.50 -11.86
C GLY A 1112 21.52 -23.77 -10.56
N ARG A 1113 20.40 -23.04 -10.56
CA ARG A 1113 19.94 -22.23 -9.43
C ARG A 1113 19.84 -23.02 -8.13
N TYR A 1114 19.30 -24.24 -8.20
CA TYR A 1114 18.98 -25.09 -7.07
C TYR A 1114 20.07 -26.14 -6.80
N ASN A 1115 21.27 -25.66 -6.46
CA ASN A 1115 22.50 -26.45 -6.25
C ASN A 1115 22.52 -27.35 -5.00
N MET A 1116 21.42 -27.41 -4.24
CA MET A 1116 21.17 -28.37 -3.15
C MET A 1116 20.13 -29.44 -3.52
N GLY A 1117 19.67 -29.42 -4.77
CA GLY A 1117 18.66 -30.33 -5.28
C GLY A 1117 17.27 -30.01 -4.77
N GLY A 1118 16.38 -31.00 -4.87
CA GLY A 1118 14.97 -30.80 -4.57
C GLY A 1118 14.23 -32.07 -4.22
N HIS A 1119 13.08 -31.90 -3.59
CA HIS A 1119 12.06 -32.92 -3.46
C HIS A 1119 11.01 -32.69 -4.55
N PHE A 1120 10.58 -33.75 -5.22
CA PHE A 1120 9.70 -33.70 -6.37
C PHE A 1120 8.56 -34.72 -6.24
N ASN A 1121 7.33 -34.26 -6.44
CA ASN A 1121 6.15 -35.12 -6.49
C ASN A 1121 5.77 -35.38 -7.95
N ALA A 1122 6.18 -36.54 -8.48
CA ALA A 1122 5.96 -36.92 -9.88
C ALA A 1122 4.50 -36.74 -10.33
N SER A 1123 3.54 -37.15 -9.49
CA SER A 1123 2.10 -37.04 -9.81
C SER A 1123 1.61 -35.59 -10.01
N CYS A 1124 2.28 -34.62 -9.40
CA CYS A 1124 1.98 -33.21 -9.58
C CYS A 1124 2.77 -32.61 -10.74
N LEU A 1125 4.00 -33.05 -10.96
CA LEU A 1125 4.86 -32.55 -12.03
C LEU A 1125 4.28 -32.84 -13.42
N ASP A 1126 3.74 -34.03 -13.62
CA ASP A 1126 3.09 -34.42 -14.90
C ASP A 1126 1.89 -33.52 -15.26
N LEU A 1127 1.37 -32.78 -14.28
CA LEU A 1127 0.26 -31.85 -14.45
C LEU A 1127 0.71 -30.40 -14.62
N LEU A 1128 1.98 -30.06 -14.48
CA LEU A 1128 2.45 -28.68 -14.67
C LEU A 1128 2.70 -28.41 -16.16
N PRO A 1129 2.58 -27.16 -16.63
CA PRO A 1129 3.07 -26.79 -17.95
C PRO A 1129 4.55 -27.16 -18.07
N GLN A 1130 4.98 -27.71 -19.21
CA GLN A 1130 6.37 -28.16 -19.40
C GLN A 1130 7.40 -27.05 -19.16
N GLN A 1131 7.08 -25.80 -19.53
CA GLN A 1131 7.95 -24.64 -19.34
C GLN A 1131 8.12 -24.23 -17.87
N ASP A 1132 7.11 -24.52 -17.04
CA ASP A 1132 7.07 -24.17 -15.61
C ASP A 1132 7.37 -25.38 -14.70
N SER A 1133 7.56 -26.55 -15.31
CA SER A 1133 7.87 -27.80 -14.61
C SER A 1133 9.31 -27.74 -14.10
N PRO A 1134 9.54 -27.87 -12.79
CA PRO A 1134 10.88 -27.83 -12.24
C PRO A 1134 11.66 -29.07 -12.69
N ALA A 1135 12.84 -28.86 -13.28
CA ALA A 1135 13.73 -29.94 -13.68
C ALA A 1135 14.30 -30.65 -12.43
N PRO A 1136 14.24 -32.00 -12.36
CA PRO A 1136 15.01 -32.77 -11.40
C PRO A 1136 16.50 -32.54 -11.67
N ASP A 1137 17.24 -32.09 -10.65
CA ASP A 1137 18.69 -32.01 -10.70
C ASP A 1137 19.27 -33.14 -9.84
N ASP A 1138 20.35 -33.78 -10.28
CA ASP A 1138 20.97 -34.94 -9.60
C ASP A 1138 21.72 -34.53 -8.29
N SER A 1139 21.65 -33.24 -7.92
CA SER A 1139 22.44 -32.62 -6.87
C SER A 1139 21.80 -32.72 -5.47
N GLY A 1140 21.76 -33.93 -4.88
CA GLY A 1140 21.37 -34.12 -3.47
C GLY A 1140 19.86 -34.01 -3.18
N ALA A 1141 19.44 -34.46 -2.00
CA ALA A 1141 18.02 -34.55 -1.63
C ALA A 1141 17.61 -33.44 -0.65
N ALA A 1142 16.64 -32.60 -1.05
CA ALA A 1142 16.00 -31.68 -0.12
C ALA A 1142 15.15 -32.46 0.91
N PRO A 1143 14.90 -31.90 2.11
CA PRO A 1143 14.04 -32.54 3.10
C PRO A 1143 12.64 -32.75 2.53
N ASP A 1144 12.06 -33.91 2.82
CA ASP A 1144 10.68 -34.20 2.45
C ASP A 1144 9.71 -33.18 3.09
N PRO A 1145 8.86 -32.48 2.30
CA PRO A 1145 7.88 -31.54 2.82
C PRO A 1145 6.91 -32.16 3.84
N GLY A 1146 6.60 -33.45 3.71
CA GLY A 1146 5.79 -34.19 4.67
C GLY A 1146 6.43 -34.28 6.05
N THR A 1147 7.73 -34.56 6.08
CA THR A 1147 8.57 -34.61 7.29
C THR A 1147 8.71 -33.23 7.94
N LEU A 1148 9.02 -32.20 7.14
CA LEU A 1148 9.09 -30.81 7.63
C LEU A 1148 7.79 -30.35 8.28
N ARG A 1149 6.66 -30.68 7.64
CA ARG A 1149 5.31 -30.42 8.17
C ARG A 1149 5.09 -31.16 9.49
N GLN A 1150 5.44 -32.44 9.58
CA GLN A 1150 5.29 -33.22 10.81
C GLN A 1150 6.15 -32.65 11.95
N ASP A 1151 7.38 -32.23 11.66
CA ASP A 1151 8.25 -31.58 12.63
C ASP A 1151 7.63 -30.31 13.21
N PHE A 1152 6.99 -29.49 12.36
CA PHE A 1152 6.23 -28.33 12.83
C PHE A 1152 4.98 -28.72 13.64
N VAL A 1153 4.19 -29.70 13.18
CA VAL A 1153 2.96 -30.16 13.87
C VAL A 1153 3.24 -30.61 15.30
N LYS A 1154 4.40 -31.23 15.56
CA LYS A 1154 4.83 -31.63 16.92
C LYS A 1154 4.91 -30.46 17.90
N THR A 1155 5.09 -29.23 17.41
CA THR A 1155 5.17 -28.02 18.22
C THR A 1155 3.84 -27.27 18.33
N MET A 1156 2.81 -27.70 17.60
CA MET A 1156 1.50 -27.05 17.57
C MET A 1156 0.69 -27.40 18.82
N ASP A 1157 -0.05 -26.42 19.36
CA ASP A 1157 -1.05 -26.68 20.40
C ASP A 1157 -2.07 -27.71 19.91
N GLU A 1158 -2.28 -28.78 20.69
CA GLU A 1158 -3.15 -29.91 20.32
C GLU A 1158 -4.59 -29.46 20.00
N THR A 1159 -5.10 -28.46 20.71
CA THR A 1159 -6.45 -27.93 20.46
C THR A 1159 -6.49 -27.13 19.16
N VAL A 1160 -5.44 -26.36 18.86
CA VAL A 1160 -5.30 -25.66 17.56
C VAL A 1160 -5.21 -26.66 16.42
N PHE A 1161 -4.37 -27.69 16.55
CA PHE A 1161 -4.24 -28.76 15.56
C PHE A 1161 -5.58 -29.43 15.30
N ARG A 1162 -6.27 -29.87 16.37
CA ARG A 1162 -7.56 -30.53 16.26
C ARG A 1162 -8.63 -29.64 15.64
N ALA A 1163 -8.65 -28.36 15.99
CA ALA A 1163 -9.57 -27.41 15.38
C ALA A 1163 -9.29 -27.25 13.88
N LEU A 1164 -8.03 -27.12 13.46
CA LEU A 1164 -7.68 -27.00 12.04
C LEU A 1164 -8.04 -28.26 11.25
N ASP A 1165 -7.80 -29.44 11.79
CA ASP A 1165 -8.19 -30.72 11.19
C ASP A 1165 -9.70 -30.81 10.96
N LEU A 1166 -10.50 -30.55 12.01
CA LEU A 1166 -11.96 -30.55 11.92
C LEU A 1166 -12.51 -29.53 10.92
N LEU A 1167 -11.89 -28.36 10.84
CA LEU A 1167 -12.41 -27.23 10.06
C LEU A 1167 -12.01 -27.29 8.59
N GLY A 1168 -10.80 -27.77 8.30
CA GLY A 1168 -10.29 -27.84 6.94
C GLY A 1168 -10.58 -29.14 6.22
N ASN A 1169 -11.03 -30.20 6.90
CA ASN A 1169 -11.40 -31.46 6.23
C ASN A 1169 -12.90 -31.47 5.90
N PRO A 1170 -13.29 -31.44 4.60
CA PRO A 1170 -14.70 -31.46 4.21
C PRO A 1170 -15.48 -32.68 4.71
N ALA A 1171 -14.82 -33.80 5.01
CA ALA A 1171 -15.47 -35.02 5.52
C ALA A 1171 -16.08 -34.83 6.92
N HIS A 1172 -15.61 -33.86 7.70
CA HIS A 1172 -16.19 -33.53 9.01
C HIS A 1172 -17.45 -32.66 8.90
N VAL A 1173 -17.80 -32.18 7.71
CA VAL A 1173 -19.05 -31.47 7.44
C VAL A 1173 -20.15 -32.50 7.16
N GLN A 1174 -20.80 -32.98 8.22
CA GLN A 1174 -21.80 -34.05 8.17
C GLN A 1174 -23.26 -33.54 8.20
N ARG A 1175 -23.46 -32.22 8.13
CA ARG A 1175 -24.78 -31.56 8.22
C ARG A 1175 -24.86 -30.37 7.27
N PRO A 1176 -26.05 -29.92 6.87
CA PRO A 1176 -26.23 -28.73 6.06
C PRO A 1176 -25.53 -27.52 6.69
N VAL A 1177 -24.85 -26.73 5.87
CA VAL A 1177 -24.11 -25.54 6.31
C VAL A 1177 -24.87 -24.29 5.89
N HIS A 1178 -25.42 -23.57 6.86
CA HIS A 1178 -26.12 -22.31 6.63
C HIS A 1178 -26.23 -21.48 7.90
N TYR A 1179 -26.56 -20.19 7.75
CA TYR A 1179 -26.77 -19.31 8.89
C TYR A 1179 -27.95 -19.77 9.76
N PRO A 1180 -27.93 -19.46 11.07
CA PRO A 1180 -29.03 -19.82 11.95
C PRO A 1180 -30.38 -19.29 11.47
N GLN A 1181 -31.37 -20.18 11.47
CA GLN A 1181 -32.72 -19.90 10.99
C GLN A 1181 -33.78 -20.59 11.85
N VAL A 1182 -34.98 -20.01 11.85
CA VAL A 1182 -36.17 -20.57 12.50
C VAL A 1182 -36.75 -21.67 11.60
N ARG A 1183 -37.38 -22.70 12.19
CA ARG A 1183 -37.97 -23.82 11.43
C ARG A 1183 -38.99 -23.30 10.40
N GLU A 1184 -39.00 -23.95 9.23
CA GLU A 1184 -39.95 -23.68 8.11
C GLU A 1184 -39.89 -22.25 7.53
N MET A 1185 -38.90 -21.44 7.91
CA MET A 1185 -38.62 -20.18 7.24
C MET A 1185 -37.68 -20.36 6.05
N ASP A 1186 -37.83 -19.46 5.08
CA ASP A 1186 -36.90 -19.35 3.96
C ASP A 1186 -35.50 -18.93 4.46
N ILE A 1187 -34.46 -19.62 3.99
CA ILE A 1187 -33.06 -19.41 4.40
C ILE A 1187 -32.52 -18.02 4.05
N GLU A 1188 -33.18 -17.31 3.12
CA GLU A 1188 -32.83 -15.95 2.73
C GLU A 1188 -33.68 -14.87 3.41
N ASP A 1189 -34.73 -15.25 4.15
CA ASP A 1189 -35.67 -14.30 4.78
C ASP A 1189 -35.51 -14.21 6.30
N GLN A 1190 -35.61 -12.98 6.81
CA GLN A 1190 -35.65 -12.62 8.25
C GLN A 1190 -34.72 -13.42 9.18
N THR A 1191 -33.51 -13.79 8.75
CA THR A 1191 -32.54 -14.60 9.51
C THR A 1191 -32.21 -14.05 10.90
N PHE A 1192 -32.38 -12.74 11.13
CA PHE A 1192 -32.23 -12.11 12.44
C PHE A 1192 -33.21 -12.63 13.51
N LEU A 1193 -34.36 -13.21 13.12
CA LEU A 1193 -35.37 -13.71 14.05
C LEU A 1193 -34.82 -14.83 14.94
N TRP A 1194 -33.99 -15.73 14.39
CA TRP A 1194 -33.36 -16.79 15.17
C TRP A 1194 -32.58 -16.22 16.35
N PHE A 1195 -31.79 -15.16 16.12
CA PHE A 1195 -31.02 -14.49 17.18
C PHE A 1195 -31.91 -13.79 18.21
N VAL A 1196 -33.07 -13.26 17.79
CA VAL A 1196 -34.03 -12.61 18.69
C VAL A 1196 -34.65 -13.65 19.64
N ASP A 1197 -35.01 -14.82 19.13
CA ASP A 1197 -35.62 -15.89 19.93
C ASP A 1197 -34.59 -16.58 20.82
N ASN A 1198 -33.38 -16.78 20.29
CA ASN A 1198 -32.25 -17.27 21.07
C ASN A 1198 -31.92 -16.35 22.27
N ASP A 1199 -31.93 -15.04 22.08
CA ASP A 1199 -31.72 -14.02 23.13
C ASP A 1199 -32.84 -13.93 24.18
N LYS A 1200 -34.00 -14.55 23.92
CA LYS A 1200 -35.16 -14.54 24.82
C LYS A 1200 -35.31 -15.85 25.59
N GLN A 1201 -35.09 -16.99 24.94
CA GLN A 1201 -35.53 -18.28 25.45
C GLN A 1201 -34.42 -19.34 25.43
N TRP A 1202 -33.89 -19.64 24.24
CA TRP A 1202 -33.07 -20.84 24.05
C TRP A 1202 -31.67 -20.72 24.63
N LYS A 1203 -31.05 -19.53 24.52
CA LYS A 1203 -29.68 -19.28 24.98
C LYS A 1203 -28.66 -20.28 24.42
N ASP A 1204 -28.83 -20.70 23.16
CA ASP A 1204 -27.85 -21.49 22.42
C ASP A 1204 -26.60 -20.64 22.12
N ALA A 1205 -25.44 -21.26 22.18
CA ALA A 1205 -24.14 -20.66 21.88
C ALA A 1205 -23.32 -21.62 21.00
N LEU A 1206 -22.48 -21.07 20.14
CA LEU A 1206 -21.59 -21.88 19.30
C LEU A 1206 -20.51 -22.48 20.22
N GLN A 1207 -20.52 -23.79 20.45
CA GLN A 1207 -19.59 -24.40 21.41
C GLN A 1207 -18.13 -24.30 20.93
N PRO A 1208 -17.15 -23.99 21.79
CA PRO A 1208 -15.74 -23.94 21.40
C PRO A 1208 -15.22 -25.34 21.04
N LEU A 1209 -14.23 -25.39 20.13
CA LEU A 1209 -13.51 -26.63 19.84
C LEU A 1209 -12.40 -26.84 20.88
N THR A 1210 -12.24 -28.08 21.31
CA THR A 1210 -11.26 -28.58 22.27
C THR A 1210 -10.41 -29.68 21.62
N SER A 1211 -9.28 -30.05 22.23
CA SER A 1211 -8.50 -31.23 21.79
C SER A 1211 -9.33 -32.52 21.77
N SER A 1212 -10.32 -32.64 22.66
CA SER A 1212 -11.24 -33.79 22.73
C SER A 1212 -12.40 -33.76 21.73
N SER A 1213 -12.55 -32.71 20.93
CA SER A 1213 -13.69 -32.58 20.00
C SER A 1213 -13.64 -33.64 18.90
N THR A 1214 -14.66 -34.48 18.78
CA THR A 1214 -14.74 -35.54 17.75
C THR A 1214 -15.44 -35.09 16.47
N GLN A 1215 -16.34 -34.10 16.56
CA GLN A 1215 -17.13 -33.58 15.45
C GLN A 1215 -17.33 -32.06 15.58
N LEU A 1216 -17.76 -31.41 14.49
CA LEU A 1216 -18.18 -30.02 14.51
C LEU A 1216 -19.50 -29.86 15.29
N PRO A 1217 -19.59 -28.92 16.25
CA PRO A 1217 -20.77 -28.77 17.09
C PRO A 1217 -21.95 -28.23 16.28
N PRO A 1218 -23.08 -28.95 16.20
CA PRO A 1218 -24.25 -28.50 15.46
C PRO A 1218 -25.10 -27.48 16.23
N LEU A 1219 -25.94 -26.77 15.49
CA LEU A 1219 -27.05 -25.97 16.00
C LEU A 1219 -28.37 -26.65 15.63
N THR A 1220 -29.43 -26.37 16.40
CA THR A 1220 -30.75 -26.97 16.19
C THR A 1220 -31.72 -25.97 15.56
N ARG A 1221 -32.55 -26.42 14.61
CA ARG A 1221 -33.69 -25.67 14.07
C ARG A 1221 -34.79 -25.61 15.13
N ARG A 1222 -35.31 -24.43 15.40
CA ARG A 1222 -36.31 -24.23 16.47
C ARG A 1222 -37.59 -23.60 15.93
N ASN A 1223 -38.74 -24.01 16.46
CA ASN A 1223 -40.05 -23.49 16.05
C ASN A 1223 -40.17 -22.01 16.45
N LYS A 1224 -40.79 -21.21 15.57
CA LYS A 1224 -41.23 -19.85 15.91
C LYS A 1224 -42.32 -19.93 16.98
N ARG A 1225 -42.23 -19.15 18.05
CA ARG A 1225 -43.32 -18.94 19.01
C ARG A 1225 -43.75 -17.48 19.03
#